data_AF-A0A7R7B8A3-F1
#
_entry.id   AF-A0A7R7B8A3-F1
#
_cell.length_a   1.000
_cell.length_b   1.000
_cell.length_c   1.000
_cell.angle_alpha   90.00
_cell.angle_beta   90.00
_cell.angle_gamma   90.00
#
_symmetry.space_group_name_H-M   'P 1'
#
loop_
_entity.id
_entity.type
_entity.pdbx_description
1 polymer ?
#
loop_
_entity_poly.entity_id
_entity_poly.type
_entity_poly.pdbx_seq_one_letter_code
_entity_poly.pdbx_strand_id
1 'polypeptide(L)'
;MKNVMDSKNSPFLFNAFEILGLSPDATVESISDALEDGLGRDPANEHQLIAAKDALVRPKSRLVAELNSLLDTPKSAARAIMRQVRSADSSADALIRTALPLAPISRSNLLTHVAETSAQFNDALLVALIDAWAAFDTREILKSLTRVHKAAAFPAPTEKMVADLVHELRRSQADRATMSFVEQPDQAAATMKKVVSVILMSPDSNRIEAADTLLSGYSSQISKSIQYRKSTLFDTLEMLIKNPSNSTNVSEFKSKLLSWDELSQPLQLMENYKGRDEPGSREVFEKVRSSLITIANESKRFDIAFEINETAISVFQELPRASERLTEDRVTLEENLVIFHASTLIEFGDKWRDHYQELSESLSRGKFGSGSVGSAKTLYQAFLTAVAATKGKPSSDMPFAIIRSIAIDINNEFDNPKIAFVLIDGLISSPHFPAASQEMQRQLTEDKRLAQRNSLQEQILKGAKENDNAAAITALRNLEELADTPEERMTFAGTRSVLEKKVAKRKLNWVWLAAGAAFFIWIAVSNNQPRTSSREVFRPSPSPSTYPSPPPITVNPVAVNEWAEQAPDKGSNLVLSVEGIRYCKFESERLSYIRTRISDELVDRFNTEVNDYNSRCGSYRYRDYDMIIVNSQLEGRRTFLQVEAQARIKVWERQVTPPPVTSYPEAAPSAPTAAPVQSPKPDVSADKDVPTDENTQKETQLDLLDPQAAQVVQDILIDLGYLPGPGDGTWGPSSRSALYRFKVSNGLASDDVLDNATIKVLFGGTGSRNDPSRSLSSPYKSASRYPAIDGGKLNPLNTEDAAIINRKLRELGFYDGKNERLWSGKSREALVKFSRLRGLDDRGIWTAAHEQALFGG
;
A
#
# COMPACT_ATOMS: atom_id res chain seq x y z
N MET A 1 47.56 -0.49 14.27
CA MET A 1 47.49 0.73 15.10
C MET A 1 46.07 0.92 15.64
N LYS A 2 45.65 0.06 16.57
CA LYS A 2 44.71 0.45 17.64
C LYS A 2 45.58 0.71 18.89
N ASN A 3 45.06 1.49 19.83
CA ASN A 3 45.71 1.93 21.07
C ASN A 3 46.86 2.93 20.82
N VAL A 4 46.62 4.21 21.15
CA VAL A 4 47.34 4.96 22.20
C VAL A 4 46.42 6.09 22.72
N MET A 5 45.65 6.74 21.83
CA MET A 5 44.52 7.56 22.30
C MET A 5 43.44 6.64 22.89
N ASP A 6 43.23 6.77 24.20
CA ASP A 6 42.05 6.23 24.89
C ASP A 6 40.80 6.92 24.34
N SER A 7 39.74 6.17 24.03
CA SER A 7 38.62 6.67 23.23
C SER A 7 37.85 7.81 23.91
N LYS A 8 37.96 7.90 25.24
CA LYS A 8 37.37 8.94 26.10
C LYS A 8 38.02 10.32 25.96
N ASN A 9 39.24 10.42 25.43
CA ASN A 9 40.00 11.66 25.42
C ASN A 9 39.74 12.46 24.13
N SER A 10 39.33 13.73 24.26
CA SER A 10 38.95 14.59 23.14
C SER A 10 40.16 14.95 22.25
N PRO A 11 40.18 14.61 20.94
CA PRO A 11 41.30 14.85 20.03
C PRO A 11 41.74 16.31 19.91
N PHE A 12 40.89 17.25 20.33
CA PHE A 12 41.16 18.68 20.35
C PHE A 12 42.15 19.08 21.46
N LEU A 13 41.92 18.61 22.70
CA LEU A 13 42.81 18.87 23.84
C LEU A 13 44.02 17.92 23.88
N PHE A 14 43.82 16.68 23.44
CA PHE A 14 44.84 15.63 23.39
C PHE A 14 45.53 15.53 22.03
N ASN A 15 45.47 16.59 21.21
CA ASN A 15 46.17 16.65 19.93
C ASN A 15 47.69 16.51 20.16
N ALA A 16 48.40 15.79 19.29
CA ALA A 16 49.84 15.61 19.40
C ALA A 16 50.63 16.94 19.34
N PHE A 17 50.14 17.94 18.61
CA PHE A 17 50.71 19.30 18.64
C PHE A 17 50.48 19.99 19.99
N GLU A 18 49.29 19.85 20.57
CA GLU A 18 48.91 20.44 21.86
C GLU A 18 49.59 19.79 23.07
N ILE A 19 49.92 18.50 22.98
CA ILE A 19 50.70 17.76 23.99
C ILE A 19 52.15 18.28 24.05
N LEU A 20 52.74 18.61 22.90
CA LEU A 20 54.11 19.12 22.79
C LEU A 20 54.20 20.66 22.79
N GLY A 21 53.07 21.37 22.83
CA GLY A 21 53.03 22.85 22.79
C GLY A 21 53.40 23.46 21.42
N LEU A 22 53.38 22.65 20.37
CA LEU A 22 53.80 22.98 19.01
C LEU A 22 52.65 23.51 18.15
N SER A 23 52.98 24.10 16.99
CA SER A 23 52.02 24.44 15.94
C SER A 23 52.17 23.50 14.72
N PRO A 24 51.15 23.37 13.85
CA PRO A 24 51.17 22.46 12.70
C PRO A 24 52.40 22.54 11.78
N ASP A 25 53.10 23.68 11.74
CA ASP A 25 54.30 23.92 10.93
C ASP A 25 55.63 23.52 11.63
N ALA A 26 55.58 22.79 12.74
CA ALA A 26 56.77 22.32 13.48
C ALA A 26 57.63 21.33 12.66
N THR A 27 58.94 21.60 12.58
CA THR A 27 59.96 20.74 11.97
C THR A 27 60.28 19.51 12.84
N VAL A 28 60.92 18.49 12.26
CA VAL A 28 61.37 17.28 13.00
C VAL A 28 62.33 17.62 14.15
N GLU A 29 63.16 18.65 13.96
CA GLU A 29 64.04 19.23 14.99
C GLU A 29 63.22 19.74 16.17
N SER A 30 62.30 20.69 15.94
CA SER A 30 61.44 21.23 17.00
C SER A 30 60.50 20.21 17.68
N ILE A 31 60.24 19.06 17.03
CA ILE A 31 59.50 17.93 17.63
C ILE A 31 60.39 17.11 18.57
N SER A 32 61.69 17.03 18.30
CA SER A 32 62.68 16.43 19.20
C SER A 32 62.93 17.35 20.39
N ASP A 33 63.18 18.64 20.14
CA ASP A 33 63.41 19.65 21.19
C ASP A 33 62.24 19.68 22.18
N ALA A 34 61.00 19.74 21.69
CA ALA A 34 59.80 19.77 22.53
C ALA A 34 59.55 18.45 23.29
N LEU A 35 60.08 17.31 22.81
CA LEU A 35 60.05 16.06 23.53
C LEU A 35 61.07 16.08 24.69
N GLU A 36 62.29 16.54 24.46
CA GLU A 36 63.32 16.65 25.51
C GLU A 36 62.90 17.67 26.59
N ASP A 37 62.44 18.86 26.19
CA ASP A 37 61.83 19.85 27.08
C ASP A 37 60.61 19.29 27.82
N GLY A 38 59.83 18.41 27.19
CA GLY A 38 58.67 17.75 27.79
C GLY A 38 59.08 16.79 28.90
N LEU A 39 59.98 15.86 28.59
CA LEU A 39 60.48 14.83 29.51
C LEU A 39 61.23 15.45 30.70
N GLY A 40 61.96 16.56 30.49
CA GLY A 40 62.64 17.29 31.55
C GLY A 40 61.69 18.05 32.51
N ARG A 41 60.45 18.34 32.09
CA ARG A 41 59.44 19.04 32.93
C ARG A 41 58.44 18.09 33.58
N ASP A 42 58.02 17.05 32.88
CA ASP A 42 57.01 16.08 33.36
C ASP A 42 57.36 14.65 32.91
N PRO A 43 58.33 14.01 33.57
CA PRO A 43 58.74 12.64 33.24
C PRO A 43 57.65 11.60 33.54
N ALA A 44 56.63 11.92 34.33
CA ALA A 44 55.52 11.00 34.60
C ALA A 44 54.65 10.76 33.35
N ASN A 45 54.66 11.70 32.39
CA ASN A 45 53.91 11.62 31.14
C ASN A 45 54.75 11.18 29.92
N GLU A 46 55.92 10.57 30.14
CA GLU A 46 56.85 10.06 29.10
C GLU A 46 56.12 9.30 27.96
N HIS A 47 55.26 8.33 28.30
CA HIS A 47 54.54 7.54 27.30
C HIS A 47 53.65 8.39 26.38
N GLN A 48 53.03 9.46 26.90
CA GLN A 48 52.17 10.34 26.12
C GLN A 48 52.99 11.30 25.24
N LEU A 49 54.11 11.82 25.76
CA LEU A 49 55.04 12.67 25.02
C LEU A 49 55.69 11.93 23.84
N ILE A 50 56.20 10.72 24.08
CA ILE A 50 56.78 9.86 23.04
C ILE A 50 55.73 9.55 21.96
N ALA A 51 54.50 9.20 22.36
CA ALA A 51 53.42 8.89 21.41
C ALA A 51 53.00 10.12 20.57
N ALA A 52 52.99 11.32 21.15
CA ALA A 52 52.74 12.56 20.41
C ALA A 52 53.83 12.80 19.36
N LYS A 53 55.11 12.71 19.74
CA LYS A 53 56.24 12.82 18.80
C LYS A 53 56.15 11.78 17.68
N ASP A 54 55.78 10.53 18.00
CA ASP A 54 55.69 9.46 17.01
C ASP A 54 54.48 9.63 16.06
N ALA A 55 53.43 10.33 16.49
CA ALA A 55 52.34 10.75 15.62
C ALA A 55 52.76 11.89 14.66
N LEU A 56 53.51 12.88 15.14
CA LEU A 56 53.90 14.05 14.32
C LEU A 56 55.02 13.78 13.29
N VAL A 57 55.82 12.72 13.49
CA VAL A 57 56.89 12.33 12.55
C VAL A 57 56.38 11.44 11.40
N ARG A 58 55.26 10.70 11.59
CA ARG A 58 54.72 9.77 10.58
C ARG A 58 53.69 10.47 9.66
N PRO A 59 53.88 10.54 8.32
CA PRO A 59 53.05 11.39 7.45
C PRO A 59 51.52 11.26 7.56
N LYS A 60 50.92 10.05 7.53
CA LYS A 60 49.44 9.93 7.72
C LYS A 60 49.01 10.35 9.12
N SER A 61 49.76 9.98 10.16
CA SER A 61 49.43 10.34 11.55
C SER A 61 49.54 11.84 11.81
N ARG A 62 50.55 12.50 11.21
CA ARG A 62 50.69 13.95 11.25
C ARG A 62 49.51 14.65 10.60
N LEU A 63 49.11 14.25 9.40
CA LEU A 63 47.96 14.82 8.69
C LEU A 63 46.64 14.68 9.48
N VAL A 64 46.45 13.57 10.19
CA VAL A 64 45.31 13.40 11.12
C VAL A 64 45.39 14.38 12.29
N ALA A 65 46.56 14.57 12.89
CA ALA A 65 46.76 15.56 13.96
C ALA A 65 46.57 17.00 13.46
N GLU A 66 47.05 17.34 12.26
CA GLU A 66 46.85 18.65 11.62
C GLU A 66 45.36 18.92 11.37
N LEU A 67 44.63 17.97 10.80
CA LEU A 67 43.17 18.08 10.56
C LEU A 67 42.34 18.14 11.85
N ASN A 68 42.84 17.61 12.98
CA ASN A 68 42.22 17.74 14.31
C ASN A 68 42.74 18.96 15.12
N SER A 69 43.47 19.87 14.48
CA SER A 69 44.02 21.09 15.12
C SER A 69 43.31 22.36 14.65
N LEU A 70 43.71 23.52 15.17
CA LEU A 70 43.29 24.84 14.72
C LEU A 70 44.05 25.28 13.43
N LEU A 71 44.08 24.39 12.43
CA LEU A 71 44.92 24.42 11.22
C LEU A 71 44.81 25.70 10.39
N ASP A 72 43.58 26.17 10.21
CA ASP A 72 43.20 27.36 9.43
C ASP A 72 43.06 28.63 10.29
N THR A 73 43.48 28.58 11.56
CA THR A 73 43.50 29.72 12.50
C THR A 73 44.92 30.28 12.72
N PRO A 74 45.12 31.62 12.79
CA PRO A 74 46.42 32.21 13.12
C PRO A 74 46.96 31.78 14.50
N LYS A 75 48.26 31.50 14.61
CA LYS A 75 48.89 30.94 15.83
C LYS A 75 48.57 31.70 17.14
N SER A 76 48.48 33.02 17.08
CA SER A 76 48.13 33.86 18.25
C SER A 76 46.69 33.67 18.70
N ALA A 77 45.75 33.58 17.76
CA ALA A 77 44.35 33.27 18.03
C ALA A 77 44.19 31.81 18.51
N ALA A 78 44.88 30.85 17.88
CA ALA A 78 44.88 29.44 18.32
C ALA A 78 45.33 29.31 19.79
N ARG A 79 46.43 29.96 20.18
CA ARG A 79 46.90 30.02 21.58
C ARG A 79 45.97 30.80 22.52
N ALA A 80 45.08 31.65 22.02
CA ALA A 80 44.04 32.27 22.84
C ALA A 80 42.85 31.31 23.05
N ILE A 81 42.39 30.66 21.98
CA ILE A 81 41.33 29.64 22.00
C ILE A 81 41.70 28.48 22.94
N MET A 82 42.90 27.92 22.82
CA MET A 82 43.32 26.79 23.67
C MET A 82 43.48 27.19 25.15
N ARG A 83 43.77 28.46 25.46
CA ARG A 83 43.74 28.97 26.85
C ARG A 83 42.30 29.18 27.35
N GLN A 84 41.39 29.63 26.49
CA GLN A 84 39.96 29.72 26.81
C GLN A 84 39.38 28.32 27.10
N VAL A 85 39.64 27.35 26.24
CA VAL A 85 39.13 25.96 26.35
C VAL A 85 39.72 25.22 27.56
N ARG A 86 40.95 25.55 27.98
CA ARG A 86 41.57 25.01 29.21
C ARG A 86 41.19 25.78 30.49
N SER A 87 40.37 26.83 30.42
CA SER A 87 39.87 27.57 31.60
C SER A 87 38.55 26.99 32.09
N ALA A 88 38.44 26.78 33.40
CA ALA A 88 37.22 26.30 34.06
C ALA A 88 36.07 27.33 34.04
N ASP A 89 36.36 28.61 33.78
CA ASP A 89 35.36 29.70 33.75
C ASP A 89 34.66 29.83 32.38
N SER A 90 35.12 29.09 31.36
CA SER A 90 34.59 29.17 30.00
C SER A 90 33.28 28.40 29.84
N SER A 91 32.16 29.12 29.79
CA SER A 91 30.87 28.51 29.43
C SER A 91 30.83 28.05 27.98
N ALA A 92 30.04 27.01 27.70
CA ALA A 92 29.88 26.45 26.35
C ALA A 92 29.41 27.52 25.34
N ASP A 93 28.48 28.39 25.73
CA ASP A 93 28.04 29.54 24.91
C ASP A 93 29.18 30.49 24.52
N ALA A 94 30.16 30.70 25.40
CA ALA A 94 31.33 31.51 25.10
C ALA A 94 32.24 30.80 24.07
N LEU A 95 32.40 29.48 24.18
CA LEU A 95 33.16 28.67 23.23
C LEU A 95 32.45 28.56 21.86
N ILE A 96 31.12 28.43 21.82
CA ILE A 96 30.32 28.48 20.58
C ILE A 96 30.50 29.83 19.88
N ARG A 97 30.40 30.95 20.62
CA ARG A 97 30.65 32.29 20.08
C ARG A 97 32.09 32.47 19.56
N THR A 98 33.08 31.89 20.24
CA THR A 98 34.47 31.83 19.74
C THR A 98 34.61 30.99 18.47
N ALA A 99 33.83 29.90 18.32
CA ALA A 99 33.91 28.98 17.20
C ALA A 99 33.26 29.48 15.90
N LEU A 100 32.09 30.13 15.99
CA LEU A 100 31.31 30.57 14.82
C LEU A 100 32.10 31.35 13.74
N PRO A 101 32.97 32.33 14.07
CA PRO A 101 33.74 33.09 13.08
C PRO A 101 35.02 32.39 12.60
N LEU A 102 35.35 31.19 13.10
CA LEU A 102 36.55 30.46 12.66
C LEU A 102 36.38 29.87 11.26
N ALA A 103 37.49 29.66 10.59
CA ALA A 103 37.55 28.91 9.34
C ALA A 103 37.14 27.43 9.55
N PRO A 104 36.65 26.72 8.51
CA PRO A 104 35.82 25.53 8.68
C PRO A 104 36.43 24.38 9.49
N ILE A 105 37.74 24.10 9.35
CA ILE A 105 38.40 23.01 10.09
C ILE A 105 38.46 23.36 11.58
N SER A 106 39.02 24.52 11.91
CA SER A 106 39.08 25.03 13.29
C SER A 106 37.69 25.13 13.93
N ARG A 107 36.69 25.56 13.16
CA ARG A 107 35.28 25.66 13.60
C ARG A 107 34.71 24.29 13.94
N SER A 108 34.81 23.31 13.05
CA SER A 108 34.28 21.96 13.30
C SER A 108 34.97 21.27 14.48
N ASN A 109 36.29 21.43 14.61
CA ASN A 109 37.08 20.89 15.72
C ASN A 109 36.63 21.46 17.07
N LEU A 110 36.50 22.78 17.19
CA LEU A 110 36.06 23.42 18.43
C LEU A 110 34.59 23.12 18.75
N LEU A 111 33.68 23.16 17.76
CA LEU A 111 32.26 22.81 17.98
C LEU A 111 32.09 21.35 18.43
N THR A 112 32.83 20.41 17.83
CA THR A 112 32.82 18.99 18.25
C THR A 112 33.26 18.85 19.70
N HIS A 113 34.33 19.54 20.11
CA HIS A 113 34.81 19.53 21.49
C HIS A 113 33.77 20.07 22.48
N VAL A 114 33.03 21.12 22.13
CA VAL A 114 31.97 21.69 22.97
C VAL A 114 30.74 20.77 23.05
N ALA A 115 30.34 20.12 21.94
CA ALA A 115 29.27 19.12 21.94
C ALA A 115 29.60 17.92 22.85
N GLU A 116 30.84 17.43 22.79
CA GLU A 116 31.34 16.32 23.59
C GLU A 116 31.33 16.65 25.10
N THR A 117 31.76 17.85 25.47
CA THR A 117 32.11 18.17 26.87
C THR A 117 31.09 18.97 27.66
N SER A 118 30.32 19.87 27.03
CA SER A 118 29.70 20.99 27.77
C SER A 118 28.40 21.55 27.19
N ALA A 119 28.05 21.27 25.93
CA ALA A 119 26.72 21.56 25.35
C ALA A 119 26.14 20.36 24.60
N GLN A 120 26.09 19.23 25.30
CA GLN A 120 25.38 18.03 24.86
C GLN A 120 23.91 18.37 24.54
N PHE A 121 23.34 17.73 23.52
CA PHE A 121 21.96 17.93 23.05
C PHE A 121 21.60 19.35 22.55
N ASN A 122 22.58 20.24 22.33
CA ASN A 122 22.35 21.59 21.80
C ASN A 122 22.12 21.55 20.27
N ASP A 123 20.90 21.84 19.84
CA ASP A 123 20.46 21.83 18.42
C ASP A 123 21.16 22.92 17.59
N ALA A 124 21.27 24.15 18.10
CA ALA A 124 21.94 25.25 17.40
C ALA A 124 23.44 24.99 17.16
N LEU A 125 24.13 24.35 18.12
CA LEU A 125 25.51 23.91 17.97
C LEU A 125 25.62 22.87 16.85
N LEU A 126 24.76 21.86 16.85
CA LEU A 126 24.80 20.79 15.86
C LEU A 126 24.48 21.28 14.44
N VAL A 127 23.59 22.26 14.27
CA VAL A 127 23.39 22.98 13.00
C VAL A 127 24.67 23.74 12.60
N ALA A 128 25.31 24.46 13.51
CA ALA A 128 26.58 25.16 13.23
C ALA A 128 27.74 24.20 12.88
N LEU A 129 27.72 22.96 13.38
CA LEU A 129 28.68 21.90 13.04
C LEU A 129 28.42 21.34 11.63
N ILE A 130 27.15 21.10 11.27
CA ILE A 130 26.73 20.78 9.90
C ILE A 130 27.17 21.89 8.93
N ASP A 131 26.95 23.17 9.30
CA ASP A 131 27.36 24.33 8.52
C ASP A 131 28.89 24.54 8.49
N ALA A 132 29.65 23.93 9.40
CA ALA A 132 31.11 23.84 9.32
C ALA A 132 31.54 22.79 8.28
N TRP A 133 30.95 21.59 8.32
CA TRP A 133 31.24 20.50 7.39
C TRP A 133 30.82 20.81 5.95
N ALA A 134 29.68 21.47 5.76
CA ALA A 134 29.17 21.87 4.45
C ALA A 134 30.06 22.93 3.76
N ALA A 135 30.88 23.65 4.53
CA ALA A 135 31.83 24.66 4.06
C ALA A 135 33.25 24.11 3.81
N PHE A 136 33.48 22.79 3.87
CA PHE A 136 34.77 22.18 3.54
C PHE A 136 35.03 22.19 2.02
N ASP A 137 36.00 22.98 1.53
CA ASP A 137 36.62 22.78 0.20
C ASP A 137 37.97 22.06 0.36
N THR A 138 38.05 20.83 -0.16
CA THR A 138 39.25 19.97 -0.16
C THR A 138 40.50 20.69 -0.69
N ARG A 139 40.35 21.62 -1.64
CA ARG A 139 41.47 22.35 -2.26
C ARG A 139 41.98 23.48 -1.38
N GLU A 140 41.12 24.17 -0.62
CA GLU A 140 41.56 25.15 0.37
C GLU A 140 42.20 24.48 1.60
N ILE A 141 41.68 23.30 1.99
CA ILE A 141 42.31 22.44 3.00
C ILE A 141 43.68 21.96 2.49
N LEU A 142 43.77 21.47 1.25
CA LEU A 142 45.02 21.04 0.61
C LEU A 142 46.05 22.18 0.51
N LYS A 143 45.63 23.39 0.12
CA LYS A 143 46.50 24.60 0.13
C LYS A 143 47.03 24.90 1.54
N SER A 144 46.17 24.81 2.55
CA SER A 144 46.52 25.06 3.95
C SER A 144 47.53 24.04 4.48
N LEU A 145 47.28 22.74 4.26
CA LEU A 145 48.20 21.65 4.58
C LEU A 145 49.51 21.77 3.80
N THR A 146 49.48 22.07 2.49
CA THR A 146 50.68 22.25 1.66
C THR A 146 51.57 23.39 2.17
N ARG A 147 50.97 24.52 2.57
CA ARG A 147 51.67 25.65 3.19
C ARG A 147 52.35 25.24 4.50
N VAL A 148 51.64 24.48 5.34
CA VAL A 148 52.10 24.01 6.65
C VAL A 148 53.22 22.98 6.51
N HIS A 149 53.02 21.93 5.70
CA HIS A 149 54.04 20.93 5.36
C HIS A 149 55.30 21.58 4.78
N LYS A 150 55.16 22.57 3.87
CA LYS A 150 56.32 23.30 3.32
C LYS A 150 57.13 24.02 4.41
N ALA A 151 56.48 24.62 5.40
CA ALA A 151 57.16 25.27 6.52
C ALA A 151 57.81 24.25 7.49
N ALA A 152 57.17 23.11 7.69
CA ALA A 152 57.68 22.00 8.50
C ALA A 152 58.79 21.15 7.83
N ALA A 153 59.10 21.41 6.55
CA ALA A 153 59.92 20.57 5.68
C ALA A 153 59.37 19.13 5.44
N PHE A 154 58.05 18.94 5.51
CA PHE A 154 57.38 17.68 5.20
C PHE A 154 56.93 17.60 3.72
N PRO A 155 56.88 16.41 3.10
CA PRO A 155 56.32 16.22 1.75
C PRO A 155 54.83 16.58 1.71
N ALA A 156 54.39 17.38 0.73
CA ALA A 156 52.99 17.80 0.63
C ALA A 156 52.03 16.60 0.42
N PRO A 157 50.81 16.61 1.01
CA PRO A 157 49.83 15.55 0.82
C PRO A 157 49.24 15.58 -0.60
N THR A 158 48.67 14.46 -1.05
CA THR A 158 47.90 14.40 -2.30
C THR A 158 46.45 14.79 -2.05
N GLU A 159 45.79 15.37 -3.05
CA GLU A 159 44.37 15.80 -2.96
C GLU A 159 43.45 14.66 -2.53
N LYS A 160 43.64 13.45 -3.08
CA LYS A 160 42.91 12.25 -2.65
C LYS A 160 43.12 11.93 -1.17
N MET A 161 44.36 11.98 -0.69
CA MET A 161 44.66 11.69 0.72
C MET A 161 44.02 12.72 1.67
N VAL A 162 43.89 13.98 1.24
CA VAL A 162 43.14 15.01 1.98
C VAL A 162 41.64 14.70 1.94
N ALA A 163 41.06 14.37 0.78
CA ALA A 163 39.65 14.01 0.67
C ALA A 163 39.27 12.80 1.54
N ASP A 164 40.02 11.69 1.44
CA ASP A 164 39.82 10.48 2.23
C ASP A 164 39.86 10.81 3.74
N LEU A 165 40.84 11.60 4.19
CA LEU A 165 40.99 12.02 5.59
C LEU A 165 39.92 13.01 6.07
N VAL A 166 39.38 13.86 5.19
CA VAL A 166 38.30 14.80 5.52
C VAL A 166 36.97 14.06 5.70
N HIS A 167 36.72 12.99 4.93
CA HIS A 167 35.59 12.09 5.20
C HIS A 167 35.80 11.28 6.50
N GLU A 168 37.02 10.80 6.79
CA GLU A 168 37.36 10.19 8.10
C GLU A 168 37.09 11.19 9.26
N LEU A 169 37.47 12.47 9.10
CA LEU A 169 37.26 13.54 10.09
C LEU A 169 35.78 13.80 10.37
N ARG A 170 34.95 14.04 9.34
CA ARG A 170 33.51 14.32 9.54
C ARG A 170 32.81 13.17 10.30
N ARG A 171 33.08 11.91 9.93
CA ARG A 171 32.53 10.74 10.62
C ARG A 171 32.99 10.71 12.09
N SER A 172 34.28 10.85 12.35
CA SER A 172 34.80 10.82 13.72
C SER A 172 34.28 11.97 14.58
N GLN A 173 34.04 13.15 14.00
CA GLN A 173 33.44 14.29 14.69
C GLN A 173 31.94 14.05 14.97
N ALA A 174 31.19 13.47 14.04
CA ALA A 174 29.80 13.05 14.27
C ALA A 174 29.68 12.05 15.42
N ASP A 175 30.47 10.97 15.39
CA ASP A 175 30.46 9.92 16.42
C ASP A 175 30.70 10.47 17.84
N ARG A 176 31.57 11.51 17.97
CA ARG A 176 31.84 12.21 19.24
C ARG A 176 30.74 13.20 19.62
N ALA A 177 30.28 14.02 18.69
CA ALA A 177 29.24 15.03 18.94
C ALA A 177 27.89 14.41 19.34
N THR A 178 27.65 13.14 18.99
CA THR A 178 26.47 12.37 19.40
C THR A 178 26.75 11.38 20.54
N MET A 179 27.95 11.34 21.13
CA MET A 179 28.37 10.25 22.04
C MET A 179 27.49 10.10 23.29
N SER A 180 27.01 11.20 23.88
CA SER A 180 26.12 11.17 25.06
C SER A 180 24.68 10.74 24.75
N PHE A 181 24.30 10.63 23.47
CA PHE A 181 22.92 10.28 23.07
C PHE A 181 22.49 8.89 23.51
N VAL A 182 23.44 7.98 23.74
CA VAL A 182 23.18 6.65 24.29
C VAL A 182 22.63 6.69 25.72
N GLU A 183 22.90 7.77 26.46
CA GLU A 183 22.47 7.95 27.85
C GLU A 183 21.03 8.50 27.96
N GLN A 184 20.63 9.35 27.00
CA GLN A 184 19.31 10.01 26.97
C GLN A 184 18.74 10.01 25.54
N PRO A 185 18.29 8.84 25.02
CA PRO A 185 17.89 8.68 23.63
C PRO A 185 16.67 9.53 23.24
N ASP A 186 15.73 9.76 24.16
CA ASP A 186 14.55 10.58 23.91
C ASP A 186 14.90 12.07 23.72
N GLN A 187 15.83 12.58 24.53
CA GLN A 187 16.36 13.94 24.36
C GLN A 187 17.21 14.04 23.08
N ALA A 188 18.00 13.00 22.77
CA ALA A 188 18.73 12.92 21.50
C ALA A 188 17.79 13.03 20.30
N ALA A 189 16.69 12.29 20.31
CA ALA A 189 15.71 12.28 19.24
C ALA A 189 14.99 13.62 19.10
N ALA A 190 14.52 14.21 20.21
CA ALA A 190 13.91 15.53 20.23
C ALA A 190 14.85 16.63 19.72
N THR A 191 16.14 16.59 20.07
CA THR A 191 17.16 17.49 19.52
C THR A 191 17.38 17.24 18.04
N MET A 192 17.57 15.99 17.61
CA MET A 192 17.89 15.66 16.22
C MET A 192 16.72 15.96 15.26
N LYS A 193 15.48 15.79 15.71
CA LYS A 193 14.27 16.21 14.96
C LYS A 193 14.31 17.70 14.62
N LYS A 194 14.70 18.55 15.57
CA LYS A 194 14.85 20.00 15.33
C LYS A 194 16.00 20.30 14.38
N VAL A 195 17.17 19.69 14.58
CA VAL A 195 18.34 19.85 13.70
C VAL A 195 17.96 19.53 12.26
N VAL A 196 17.38 18.34 12.01
CA VAL A 196 16.90 17.95 10.68
C VAL A 196 15.89 18.95 10.14
N SER A 197 14.88 19.33 10.93
CA SER A 197 13.86 20.30 10.52
C SER A 197 14.46 21.64 10.06
N VAL A 198 15.47 22.17 10.77
CA VAL A 198 16.18 23.42 10.42
C VAL A 198 17.00 23.27 9.13
N ILE A 199 17.62 22.12 8.88
CA ILE A 199 18.29 21.85 7.60
C ILE A 199 17.27 21.74 6.45
N LEU A 200 16.15 21.06 6.66
CA LEU A 200 15.11 20.86 5.65
C LEU A 200 14.30 22.13 5.32
N MET A 201 14.27 23.13 6.21
CA MET A 201 13.70 24.47 5.96
C MET A 201 14.53 25.31 4.97
N SER A 202 15.81 24.99 4.78
CA SER A 202 16.69 25.69 3.83
C SER A 202 17.74 24.69 3.29
N PRO A 203 17.30 23.78 2.41
CA PRO A 203 18.12 22.66 1.97
C PRO A 203 19.19 23.11 0.98
N ASP A 204 20.41 22.64 1.23
CA ASP A 204 21.57 22.74 0.35
C ASP A 204 22.21 21.34 0.29
N SER A 205 22.80 20.98 -0.85
CA SER A 205 23.35 19.63 -1.07
C SER A 205 24.45 19.28 -0.07
N ASN A 206 25.33 20.22 0.26
CA ASN A 206 26.43 19.99 1.21
C ASN A 206 25.91 19.92 2.65
N ARG A 207 24.91 20.74 2.99
CA ARG A 207 24.21 20.68 4.30
C ARG A 207 23.47 19.36 4.49
N ILE A 208 22.86 18.81 3.44
CA ILE A 208 22.18 17.50 3.49
C ILE A 208 23.20 16.35 3.66
N GLU A 209 24.33 16.35 2.94
CA GLU A 209 25.40 15.35 3.14
C GLU A 209 26.02 15.41 4.55
N ALA A 210 26.22 16.63 5.07
CA ALA A 210 26.69 16.85 6.42
C ALA A 210 25.66 16.41 7.49
N ALA A 211 24.37 16.65 7.26
CA ALA A 211 23.29 16.17 8.13
C ALA A 211 23.16 14.64 8.11
N ASP A 212 23.30 13.98 6.95
CA ASP A 212 23.35 12.52 6.84
C ASP A 212 24.53 11.92 7.62
N THR A 213 25.67 12.62 7.64
CA THR A 213 26.83 12.22 8.44
C THR A 213 26.52 12.31 9.94
N LEU A 214 25.82 13.36 10.40
CA LEU A 214 25.39 13.47 11.81
C LEU A 214 24.33 12.42 12.18
N LEU A 215 23.34 12.20 11.31
CA LEU A 215 22.29 11.19 11.49
C LEU A 215 22.84 9.76 11.55
N SER A 216 23.92 9.49 10.81
CA SER A 216 24.66 8.22 10.91
C SER A 216 25.26 8.02 12.30
N GLY A 217 25.85 9.06 12.89
CA GLY A 217 26.35 9.04 14.28
C GLY A 217 25.23 8.85 15.29
N TYR A 218 24.16 9.65 15.19
CA TYR A 218 22.93 9.52 16.00
C TYR A 218 22.38 8.09 15.99
N SER A 219 22.13 7.53 14.81
CA SER A 219 21.59 6.18 14.62
C SER A 219 22.52 5.10 15.20
N SER A 220 23.84 5.26 15.04
CA SER A 220 24.83 4.36 15.65
C SER A 220 24.72 4.34 17.18
N GLN A 221 24.68 5.51 17.82
CA GLN A 221 24.68 5.63 19.28
C GLN A 221 23.37 5.14 19.92
N ILE A 222 22.20 5.46 19.33
CA ILE A 222 20.90 5.02 19.87
C ILE A 222 20.40 3.68 19.31
N SER A 223 21.19 3.00 18.47
CA SER A 223 20.83 1.73 17.80
C SER A 223 20.24 0.68 18.74
N LYS A 224 20.84 0.48 19.92
CA LYS A 224 20.35 -0.46 20.95
C LYS A 224 18.97 -0.09 21.47
N SER A 225 18.70 1.21 21.66
CA SER A 225 17.42 1.73 22.16
C SER A 225 16.31 1.55 21.12
N ILE A 226 16.60 1.81 19.84
CA ILE A 226 15.67 1.54 18.72
C ILE A 226 15.35 0.05 18.65
N GLN A 227 16.35 -0.84 18.66
CA GLN A 227 16.13 -2.29 18.57
C GLN A 227 15.39 -2.84 19.81
N TYR A 228 15.65 -2.31 21.01
CA TYR A 228 14.91 -2.67 22.22
C TYR A 228 13.44 -2.26 22.13
N ARG A 229 13.13 -1.01 21.75
CA ARG A 229 11.75 -0.56 21.57
C ARG A 229 11.04 -1.36 20.47
N LYS A 230 11.70 -1.64 19.34
CA LYS A 230 11.17 -2.52 18.28
C LYS A 230 10.88 -3.93 18.77
N SER A 231 11.78 -4.55 19.54
CA SER A 231 11.55 -5.90 20.10
C SER A 231 10.30 -5.90 20.98
N THR A 232 10.23 -5.02 21.98
CA THR A 232 9.08 -5.00 22.90
C THR A 232 7.75 -4.63 22.22
N LEU A 233 7.80 -3.84 21.14
CA LEU A 233 6.67 -3.57 20.26
C LEU A 233 6.19 -4.83 19.53
N PHE A 234 7.11 -5.63 18.99
CA PHE A 234 6.80 -6.91 18.33
C PHE A 234 6.30 -7.96 19.33
N ASP A 235 6.85 -8.00 20.55
CA ASP A 235 6.38 -8.87 21.64
C ASP A 235 4.92 -8.56 21.99
N THR A 236 4.55 -7.27 22.14
CA THR A 236 3.16 -6.87 22.39
C THR A 236 2.24 -7.12 21.19
N LEU A 237 2.70 -6.95 19.94
CA LEU A 237 1.92 -7.39 18.76
C LEU A 237 1.59 -8.89 18.81
N GLU A 238 2.55 -9.73 19.19
CA GLU A 238 2.30 -11.18 19.26
C GLU A 238 1.42 -11.58 20.45
N MET A 239 1.47 -10.85 21.57
CA MET A 239 0.47 -10.99 22.64
C MET A 239 -0.93 -10.53 22.20
N LEU A 240 -1.02 -9.52 21.34
CA LEU A 240 -2.28 -8.97 20.84
C LEU A 240 -2.91 -9.86 19.75
N ILE A 241 -2.12 -10.48 18.87
CA ILE A 241 -2.58 -11.54 17.96
C ILE A 241 -3.17 -12.73 18.75
N LYS A 242 -2.50 -13.15 19.83
CA LYS A 242 -2.92 -14.29 20.67
C LYS A 242 -4.16 -13.98 21.53
N ASN A 243 -4.44 -12.70 21.83
CA ASN A 243 -5.65 -12.28 22.54
C ASN A 243 -6.05 -10.84 22.15
N PRO A 244 -6.76 -10.65 21.01
CA PRO A 244 -7.11 -9.31 20.52
C PRO A 244 -8.12 -8.57 21.40
N SER A 245 -8.83 -9.28 22.28
CA SER A 245 -9.83 -8.71 23.20
C SER A 245 -9.24 -7.93 24.36
N ASN A 246 -7.92 -7.96 24.56
CA ASN A 246 -7.27 -7.31 25.70
C ASN A 246 -6.95 -5.84 25.41
N SER A 247 -7.82 -4.92 25.85
CA SER A 247 -7.64 -3.47 25.71
C SER A 247 -6.37 -2.92 26.37
N THR A 248 -5.82 -3.61 27.38
CA THR A 248 -4.51 -3.29 27.95
C THR A 248 -3.39 -3.51 26.93
N ASN A 249 -3.43 -4.63 26.18
CA ASN A 249 -2.44 -4.93 25.13
C ASN A 249 -2.54 -3.94 23.97
N VAL A 250 -3.75 -3.49 23.61
CA VAL A 250 -3.94 -2.44 22.58
C VAL A 250 -3.33 -1.12 23.04
N SER A 251 -3.63 -0.70 24.27
CA SER A 251 -3.12 0.55 24.85
C SER A 251 -1.59 0.53 25.00
N GLU A 252 -1.03 -0.61 25.43
CA GLU A 252 0.42 -0.81 25.51
C GLU A 252 1.06 -0.81 24.11
N PHE A 253 0.48 -1.50 23.12
CA PHE A 253 0.96 -1.49 21.74
C PHE A 253 1.08 -0.05 21.20
N LYS A 254 0.02 0.76 21.34
CA LYS A 254 0.02 2.16 20.88
C LYS A 254 1.14 2.98 21.53
N SER A 255 1.30 2.83 22.84
CA SER A 255 2.35 3.50 23.61
C SER A 255 3.76 3.08 23.16
N LYS A 256 4.00 1.78 22.95
CA LYS A 256 5.29 1.29 22.43
C LYS A 256 5.55 1.72 20.98
N LEU A 257 4.52 1.78 20.13
CA LEU A 257 4.66 2.20 18.74
C LEU A 257 5.09 3.66 18.66
N LEU A 258 4.40 4.55 19.37
CA LEU A 258 4.74 5.98 19.47
C LEU A 258 6.15 6.16 20.07
N SER A 259 6.47 5.45 21.15
CA SER A 259 7.80 5.55 21.79
C SER A 259 8.93 4.99 20.93
N TRP A 260 8.68 3.99 20.08
CA TRP A 260 9.65 3.57 19.06
C TRP A 260 9.79 4.62 17.95
N ASP A 261 8.67 5.22 17.52
CA ASP A 261 8.63 6.20 16.44
C ASP A 261 9.39 7.50 16.77
N GLU A 262 9.25 8.00 18.01
CA GLU A 262 9.96 9.19 18.50
C GLU A 262 11.47 9.11 18.22
N LEU A 263 12.09 7.92 18.36
CA LEU A 263 13.51 7.69 18.08
C LEU A 263 13.83 7.59 16.57
N SER A 264 12.88 7.12 15.77
CA SER A 264 13.02 6.90 14.32
C SER A 264 12.78 8.18 13.51
N GLN A 265 11.94 9.09 14.00
CA GLN A 265 11.46 10.26 13.26
C GLN A 265 12.54 11.18 12.65
N PRO A 266 13.70 11.44 13.29
CA PRO A 266 14.77 12.23 12.64
C PRO A 266 15.34 11.56 11.38
N LEU A 267 15.32 10.23 11.31
CA LEU A 267 15.73 9.45 10.14
C LEU A 267 14.63 9.44 9.08
N GLN A 268 13.37 9.23 9.49
CA GLN A 268 12.20 9.26 8.60
C GLN A 268 12.06 10.61 7.88
N LEU A 269 12.14 11.73 8.59
CA LEU A 269 12.06 13.08 8.00
C LEU A 269 13.11 13.29 6.91
N MET A 270 14.32 12.78 7.12
CA MET A 270 15.44 12.91 6.18
C MET A 270 15.29 11.99 4.96
N GLU A 271 14.83 10.74 5.13
CA GLU A 271 14.59 9.84 4.00
C GLU A 271 13.35 10.24 3.19
N ASN A 272 12.28 10.69 3.85
CA ASN A 272 11.10 11.29 3.23
C ASN A 272 11.48 12.51 2.37
N TYR A 273 12.34 13.40 2.89
CA TYR A 273 12.85 14.53 2.11
C TYR A 273 13.48 14.09 0.76
N LYS A 274 14.17 12.95 0.75
CA LYS A 274 14.82 12.31 -0.41
C LYS A 274 13.88 11.43 -1.24
N GLY A 275 12.61 11.28 -0.83
CA GLY A 275 11.60 10.45 -1.50
C GLY A 275 11.78 8.95 -1.28
N ARG A 276 12.20 8.53 -0.08
CA ARG A 276 12.38 7.11 0.30
C ARG A 276 11.74 6.80 1.65
N ASP A 277 11.30 5.56 1.82
CA ASP A 277 10.89 5.03 3.13
C ASP A 277 12.14 4.69 3.96
N GLU A 278 12.15 5.02 5.26
CA GLU A 278 13.26 4.67 6.15
C GLU A 278 13.30 3.14 6.38
N PRO A 279 14.46 2.45 6.15
CA PRO A 279 14.51 0.99 6.12
C PRO A 279 14.01 0.27 7.38
N GLY A 280 14.31 0.77 8.58
CA GLY A 280 13.84 0.18 9.85
C GLY A 280 12.35 0.43 10.07
N SER A 281 11.88 1.62 9.74
CA SER A 281 10.46 2.00 9.83
C SER A 281 9.59 1.19 8.88
N ARG A 282 10.09 0.86 7.68
CA ARG A 282 9.41 -0.06 6.75
C ARG A 282 9.28 -1.47 7.31
N GLU A 283 10.29 -2.00 8.01
CA GLU A 283 10.22 -3.31 8.70
C GLU A 283 9.12 -3.33 9.77
N VAL A 284 9.02 -2.26 10.58
CA VAL A 284 7.98 -2.13 11.60
C VAL A 284 6.59 -1.99 10.97
N PHE A 285 6.44 -1.18 9.93
CA PHE A 285 5.21 -1.09 9.15
C PHE A 285 4.78 -2.46 8.59
N GLU A 286 5.69 -3.24 8.01
CA GLU A 286 5.39 -4.57 7.45
C GLU A 286 4.93 -5.57 8.53
N LYS A 287 5.56 -5.56 9.73
CA LYS A 287 5.12 -6.39 10.87
C LYS A 287 3.79 -5.89 11.47
N VAL A 288 3.54 -4.57 11.54
CA VAL A 288 2.26 -4.00 11.99
C VAL A 288 1.13 -4.36 11.01
N ARG A 289 1.32 -4.16 9.70
CA ARG A 289 0.31 -4.45 8.66
C ARG A 289 -0.01 -5.94 8.55
N SER A 290 0.98 -6.82 8.62
CA SER A 290 0.72 -8.27 8.66
C SER A 290 -0.05 -8.68 9.92
N SER A 291 0.28 -8.11 11.09
CA SER A 291 -0.46 -8.35 12.34
C SER A 291 -1.90 -7.84 12.27
N LEU A 292 -2.13 -6.67 11.65
CA LEU A 292 -3.47 -6.11 11.37
C LEU A 292 -4.32 -7.08 10.56
N ILE A 293 -3.78 -7.62 9.46
CA ILE A 293 -4.47 -8.55 8.57
C ILE A 293 -4.85 -9.85 9.30
N THR A 294 -3.97 -10.40 10.14
CA THR A 294 -4.28 -11.57 10.98
C THR A 294 -5.38 -11.26 12.01
N ILE A 295 -5.32 -10.12 12.71
CA ILE A 295 -6.36 -9.73 13.70
C ILE A 295 -7.72 -9.51 13.03
N ALA A 296 -7.74 -8.90 11.85
CA ALA A 296 -8.96 -8.72 11.06
C ALA A 296 -9.53 -10.06 10.56
N ASN A 297 -8.72 -10.88 9.89
CA ASN A 297 -9.22 -12.04 9.13
C ASN A 297 -9.36 -13.31 9.97
N GLU A 298 -8.36 -13.64 10.80
CA GLU A 298 -8.34 -14.90 11.57
C GLU A 298 -9.16 -14.78 12.85
N SER A 299 -9.06 -13.63 13.53
CA SER A 299 -9.79 -13.36 14.78
C SER A 299 -11.15 -12.67 14.58
N LYS A 300 -11.47 -12.21 13.37
CA LYS A 300 -12.68 -11.42 13.03
C LYS A 300 -12.85 -10.17 13.92
N ARG A 301 -11.74 -9.50 14.27
CA ARG A 301 -11.70 -8.30 15.14
C ARG A 301 -11.32 -7.04 14.37
N PHE A 302 -12.21 -6.67 13.44
CA PHE A 302 -12.10 -5.47 12.62
C PHE A 302 -12.07 -4.17 13.44
N ASP A 303 -12.68 -4.16 14.63
CA ASP A 303 -12.66 -3.05 15.58
C ASP A 303 -11.24 -2.78 16.10
N ILE A 304 -10.54 -3.83 16.55
CA ILE A 304 -9.17 -3.75 17.06
C ILE A 304 -8.19 -3.48 15.92
N ALA A 305 -8.39 -4.10 14.76
CA ALA A 305 -7.59 -3.81 13.57
C ALA A 305 -7.75 -2.35 13.11
N PHE A 306 -8.97 -1.82 13.05
CA PHE A 306 -9.20 -0.40 12.72
C PHE A 306 -8.53 0.53 13.75
N GLU A 307 -8.65 0.24 15.04
CA GLU A 307 -8.04 1.04 16.12
C GLU A 307 -6.50 1.07 16.06
N ILE A 308 -5.87 -0.05 15.70
CA ILE A 308 -4.42 -0.14 15.44
C ILE A 308 -4.06 0.63 14.17
N ASN A 309 -4.85 0.49 13.09
CA ASN A 309 -4.59 1.11 11.80
C ASN A 309 -4.61 2.64 11.86
N GLU A 310 -5.59 3.25 12.54
CA GLU A 310 -5.61 4.72 12.75
C GLU A 310 -4.35 5.20 13.50
N THR A 311 -3.82 4.40 14.42
CA THR A 311 -2.56 4.72 15.11
C THR A 311 -1.37 4.60 14.16
N ALA A 312 -1.31 3.53 13.36
CA ALA A 312 -0.27 3.32 12.37
C ALA A 312 -0.23 4.44 11.31
N ILE A 313 -1.39 4.97 10.86
CA ILE A 313 -1.44 6.13 9.94
C ILE A 313 -0.72 7.33 10.54
N SER A 314 -0.95 7.65 11.82
CA SER A 314 -0.30 8.78 12.48
C SER A 314 1.22 8.64 12.65
N VAL A 315 1.71 7.39 12.76
CA VAL A 315 3.14 7.04 12.96
C VAL A 315 3.88 6.91 11.63
N PHE A 316 3.22 6.44 10.57
CA PHE A 316 3.85 6.22 9.27
C PHE A 316 3.49 7.29 8.23
N GLN A 317 2.97 8.45 8.66
CA GLN A 317 2.67 9.60 7.78
C GLN A 317 3.93 10.11 7.04
N GLU A 318 5.13 10.01 7.66
CA GLU A 318 6.40 10.33 7.02
C GLU A 318 6.89 9.26 6.01
N LEU A 319 6.24 8.10 5.90
CA LEU A 319 6.59 7.03 4.94
C LEU A 319 5.56 6.99 3.80
N PRO A 320 5.85 7.53 2.59
CA PRO A 320 4.86 7.67 1.52
C PRO A 320 4.14 6.36 1.16
N ARG A 321 4.86 5.23 1.09
CA ARG A 321 4.26 3.93 0.70
C ARG A 321 3.47 3.27 1.83
N ALA A 322 3.78 3.58 3.08
CA ALA A 322 3.08 3.04 4.24
C ALA A 322 1.77 3.80 4.47
N SER A 323 1.82 5.13 4.44
CA SER A 323 0.66 6.01 4.59
C SER A 323 -0.44 5.72 3.56
N GLU A 324 -0.07 5.53 2.29
CA GLU A 324 -1.00 5.14 1.21
C GLU A 324 -1.70 3.81 1.52
N ARG A 325 -0.93 2.74 1.77
CA ARG A 325 -1.46 1.39 2.05
C ARG A 325 -2.33 1.34 3.31
N LEU A 326 -1.96 2.04 4.37
CA LEU A 326 -2.76 2.10 5.60
C LEU A 326 -4.07 2.87 5.39
N THR A 327 -4.11 3.80 4.42
CA THR A 327 -5.34 4.50 4.02
C THR A 327 -6.26 3.59 3.19
N GLU A 328 -5.72 2.72 2.33
CA GLU A 328 -6.48 1.65 1.65
C GLU A 328 -7.03 0.62 2.65
N ASP A 329 -6.18 0.16 3.58
CA ASP A 329 -6.55 -0.76 4.66
C ASP A 329 -7.65 -0.16 5.53
N ARG A 330 -7.58 1.14 5.83
CA ARG A 330 -8.58 1.87 6.63
C ARG A 330 -9.98 1.76 6.05
N VAL A 331 -10.15 1.98 4.74
CA VAL A 331 -11.44 1.88 4.06
C VAL A 331 -11.95 0.44 4.13
N THR A 332 -11.09 -0.52 3.80
CA THR A 332 -11.41 -1.96 3.85
C THR A 332 -11.84 -2.41 5.24
N LEU A 333 -11.15 -1.95 6.29
CA LEU A 333 -11.48 -2.24 7.69
C LEU A 333 -12.78 -1.54 8.12
N GLU A 334 -13.02 -0.32 7.66
CA GLU A 334 -14.25 0.44 7.96
C GLU A 334 -15.50 -0.23 7.36
N GLU A 335 -15.40 -0.80 6.16
CA GLU A 335 -16.47 -1.55 5.50
C GLU A 335 -16.72 -2.91 6.18
N ASN A 336 -15.66 -3.66 6.49
CA ASN A 336 -15.78 -4.92 7.23
C ASN A 336 -16.35 -4.72 8.63
N LEU A 337 -16.03 -3.61 9.31
CA LEU A 337 -16.60 -3.24 10.61
C LEU A 337 -18.11 -2.96 10.53
N VAL A 338 -18.59 -2.40 9.41
CA VAL A 338 -20.04 -2.26 9.15
C VAL A 338 -20.70 -3.63 9.03
N ILE A 339 -20.14 -4.54 8.22
CA ILE A 339 -20.66 -5.90 8.03
C ILE A 339 -20.67 -6.65 9.36
N PHE A 340 -19.61 -6.54 10.16
CA PHE A 340 -19.49 -7.15 11.48
C PHE A 340 -20.58 -6.67 12.44
N HIS A 341 -20.84 -5.36 12.52
CA HIS A 341 -21.92 -4.83 13.37
C HIS A 341 -23.34 -5.09 12.81
N ALA A 342 -23.48 -5.25 11.49
CA ALA A 342 -24.74 -5.63 10.84
C ALA A 342 -25.00 -7.15 10.84
N SER A 343 -24.05 -7.98 11.28
CA SER A 343 -24.10 -9.45 11.22
C SER A 343 -25.40 -10.06 11.75
N THR A 344 -25.91 -9.59 12.89
CA THR A 344 -27.18 -10.10 13.46
C THR A 344 -28.40 -9.80 12.58
N LEU A 345 -28.36 -8.73 11.76
CA LEU A 345 -29.42 -8.41 10.81
C LEU A 345 -29.26 -9.20 9.51
N ILE A 346 -28.02 -9.39 9.04
CA ILE A 346 -27.66 -10.28 7.92
C ILE A 346 -28.16 -11.70 8.20
N GLU A 347 -27.75 -12.31 9.32
CA GLU A 347 -28.13 -13.68 9.66
C GLU A 347 -29.64 -13.86 9.83
N PHE A 348 -30.34 -12.82 10.29
CA PHE A 348 -31.80 -12.82 10.33
C PHE A 348 -32.39 -12.74 8.91
N GLY A 349 -31.86 -11.85 8.06
CA GLY A 349 -32.24 -11.70 6.65
C GLY A 349 -32.04 -12.96 5.81
N ASP A 350 -31.05 -13.78 6.15
CA ASP A 350 -30.80 -15.07 5.50
C ASP A 350 -31.77 -16.18 5.99
N LYS A 351 -32.11 -16.20 7.29
CA LYS A 351 -32.79 -17.33 7.98
C LYS A 351 -34.26 -17.08 8.35
N TRP A 352 -34.81 -15.87 8.19
CA TRP A 352 -36.18 -15.54 8.66
C TRP A 352 -37.28 -16.43 8.10
N ARG A 353 -37.08 -17.03 6.91
CA ARG A 353 -38.05 -17.89 6.24
C ARG A 353 -38.35 -19.15 7.06
N ASP A 354 -37.32 -19.74 7.67
CA ASP A 354 -37.44 -20.91 8.55
C ASP A 354 -38.22 -20.56 9.84
N HIS A 355 -38.12 -19.30 10.28
CA HIS A 355 -38.79 -18.76 11.46
C HIS A 355 -40.03 -17.90 11.13
N TYR A 356 -40.57 -18.00 9.90
CA TYR A 356 -41.63 -17.10 9.42
C TYR A 356 -42.87 -17.10 10.33
N GLN A 357 -43.27 -18.26 10.87
CA GLN A 357 -44.44 -18.36 11.74
C GLN A 357 -44.27 -17.55 13.04
N GLU A 358 -43.09 -17.64 13.69
CA GLU A 358 -42.78 -16.86 14.90
C GLU A 358 -42.70 -15.35 14.61
N LEU A 359 -42.15 -14.97 13.46
CA LEU A 359 -42.09 -13.58 13.01
C LEU A 359 -43.50 -13.05 12.71
N SER A 360 -44.31 -13.80 11.98
CA SER A 360 -45.70 -13.48 11.63
C SER A 360 -46.59 -13.36 12.87
N GLU A 361 -46.47 -14.28 13.84
CA GLU A 361 -47.17 -14.18 15.12
C GLU A 361 -46.74 -12.95 15.93
N SER A 362 -45.44 -12.66 15.99
CA SER A 362 -44.94 -11.53 16.78
C SER A 362 -45.31 -10.18 16.16
N LEU A 363 -45.29 -10.05 14.82
CA LEU A 363 -45.82 -8.90 14.08
C LEU A 363 -47.36 -8.85 14.10
N SER A 364 -48.06 -9.96 14.33
CA SER A 364 -49.52 -9.95 14.54
C SER A 364 -49.92 -9.35 15.90
N ARG A 365 -49.00 -9.33 16.88
CA ARG A 365 -49.25 -8.91 18.27
C ARG A 365 -48.91 -7.43 18.55
N GLY A 366 -48.27 -6.72 17.63
CA GLY A 366 -47.90 -5.32 17.79
C GLY A 366 -47.24 -4.72 16.55
N LYS A 367 -46.88 -3.43 16.59
CA LYS A 367 -46.10 -2.81 15.50
C LYS A 367 -44.65 -3.28 15.50
N PHE A 368 -44.03 -3.30 14.31
CA PHE A 368 -42.57 -3.30 14.21
C PHE A 368 -42.03 -1.97 14.76
N GLY A 369 -41.15 -1.99 15.74
CA GLY A 369 -40.70 -0.80 16.46
C GLY A 369 -40.23 -1.07 17.90
N SER A 370 -40.09 -0.02 18.69
CA SER A 370 -39.66 -0.11 20.11
C SER A 370 -40.56 -0.99 20.99
N GLY A 371 -41.84 -1.13 20.63
CA GLY A 371 -42.82 -2.01 21.28
C GLY A 371 -42.87 -3.46 20.76
N SER A 372 -41.98 -3.86 19.85
CA SER A 372 -41.96 -5.23 19.33
C SER A 372 -41.64 -6.28 20.40
N VAL A 373 -42.21 -7.48 20.21
CA VAL A 373 -42.02 -8.66 21.08
C VAL A 373 -41.48 -9.83 20.26
N GLY A 374 -40.96 -10.88 20.92
CA GLY A 374 -40.50 -12.11 20.26
C GLY A 374 -39.50 -11.88 19.10
N SER A 375 -39.66 -12.64 18.02
CA SER A 375 -38.81 -12.56 16.82
C SER A 375 -38.76 -11.14 16.21
N ALA A 376 -39.91 -10.43 16.14
CA ALA A 376 -39.97 -9.04 15.70
C ALA A 376 -39.11 -8.08 16.57
N LYS A 377 -38.94 -8.37 17.87
CA LYS A 377 -38.04 -7.60 18.74
C LYS A 377 -36.57 -7.84 18.38
N THR A 378 -36.20 -9.09 18.11
CA THR A 378 -34.83 -9.46 17.68
C THR A 378 -34.48 -8.76 16.38
N LEU A 379 -35.37 -8.82 15.38
CA LEU A 379 -35.21 -8.10 14.10
C LEU A 379 -35.07 -6.58 14.31
N TYR A 380 -35.92 -5.97 15.16
CA TYR A 380 -35.85 -4.53 15.41
C TYR A 380 -34.55 -4.11 16.13
N GLN A 381 -34.04 -4.91 17.08
CA GLN A 381 -32.75 -4.62 17.72
C GLN A 381 -31.58 -4.79 16.77
N ALA A 382 -31.55 -5.86 15.96
CA ALA A 382 -30.54 -6.07 14.93
C ALA A 382 -30.53 -4.92 13.91
N PHE A 383 -31.71 -4.42 13.52
CA PHE A 383 -31.88 -3.23 12.68
C PHE A 383 -31.29 -1.97 13.31
N LEU A 384 -31.56 -1.68 14.59
CA LEU A 384 -30.99 -0.51 15.26
C LEU A 384 -29.46 -0.56 15.31
N THR A 385 -28.87 -1.73 15.58
CA THR A 385 -27.41 -1.91 15.56
C THR A 385 -26.84 -1.67 14.17
N ALA A 386 -27.43 -2.26 13.13
CA ALA A 386 -26.98 -2.10 11.75
C ALA A 386 -27.11 -0.64 11.27
N VAL A 387 -28.21 0.05 11.56
CA VAL A 387 -28.41 1.48 11.28
C VAL A 387 -27.40 2.36 12.00
N ALA A 388 -27.03 2.03 13.24
CA ALA A 388 -25.99 2.77 13.95
C ALA A 388 -24.62 2.61 13.27
N ALA A 389 -24.30 1.42 12.76
CA ALA A 389 -23.04 1.13 12.08
C ALA A 389 -22.93 1.73 10.66
N THR A 390 -24.04 1.76 9.90
CA THR A 390 -24.07 2.27 8.52
C THR A 390 -24.29 3.78 8.40
N LYS A 391 -24.58 4.47 9.52
CA LYS A 391 -24.95 5.90 9.53
C LYS A 391 -23.91 6.79 8.84
N GLY A 392 -24.32 7.44 7.75
CA GLY A 392 -23.48 8.37 6.99
C GLY A 392 -22.49 7.71 6.02
N LYS A 393 -22.58 6.38 5.83
CA LYS A 393 -21.75 5.60 4.92
C LYS A 393 -22.52 5.24 3.63
N PRO A 394 -21.86 4.83 2.54
CA PRO A 394 -22.53 4.34 1.32
C PRO A 394 -23.49 3.16 1.59
N SER A 395 -23.22 2.39 2.64
CA SER A 395 -24.05 1.27 3.11
C SER A 395 -25.27 1.66 3.97
N SER A 396 -25.58 2.96 4.11
CA SER A 396 -26.72 3.49 4.89
C SER A 396 -28.07 2.79 4.62
N ASP A 397 -28.31 2.41 3.36
CA ASP A 397 -29.56 1.76 2.93
C ASP A 397 -29.65 0.26 3.23
N MET A 398 -28.53 -0.41 3.50
CA MET A 398 -28.48 -1.87 3.68
C MET A 398 -29.41 -2.41 4.79
N PRO A 399 -29.54 -1.78 5.98
CA PRO A 399 -30.47 -2.24 7.01
C PRO A 399 -31.94 -2.10 6.60
N PHE A 400 -32.26 -1.10 5.78
CA PHE A 400 -33.59 -0.85 5.25
C PHE A 400 -33.91 -1.85 4.12
N ALA A 401 -32.96 -2.10 3.23
CA ALA A 401 -33.08 -3.05 2.12
C ALA A 401 -33.34 -4.50 2.59
N ILE A 402 -32.70 -4.93 3.68
CA ILE A 402 -32.96 -6.26 4.26
C ILE A 402 -34.43 -6.39 4.71
N ILE A 403 -34.93 -5.43 5.49
CA ILE A 403 -36.33 -5.43 5.96
C ILE A 403 -37.32 -5.26 4.81
N ARG A 404 -36.99 -4.42 3.82
CA ARG A 404 -37.74 -4.24 2.57
C ARG A 404 -37.93 -5.58 1.86
N SER A 405 -36.85 -6.34 1.69
CA SER A 405 -36.87 -7.67 1.08
C SER A 405 -37.78 -8.64 1.84
N ILE A 406 -37.63 -8.73 3.17
CA ILE A 406 -38.51 -9.54 4.04
C ILE A 406 -39.98 -9.17 3.84
N ALA A 407 -40.33 -7.89 3.81
CA ALA A 407 -41.71 -7.45 3.63
C ALA A 407 -42.25 -7.76 2.22
N ILE A 408 -41.45 -7.59 1.17
CA ILE A 408 -41.81 -7.92 -0.21
C ILE A 408 -42.07 -9.43 -0.35
N ASP A 409 -41.25 -10.27 0.25
CA ASP A 409 -41.41 -11.72 0.25
C ASP A 409 -42.63 -12.16 1.07
N ILE A 410 -42.88 -11.56 2.24
CA ILE A 410 -44.09 -11.82 3.04
C ILE A 410 -45.37 -11.43 2.26
N ASN A 411 -45.34 -10.34 1.49
CA ASN A 411 -46.46 -9.94 0.64
C ASN A 411 -46.70 -10.90 -0.53
N ASN A 412 -45.63 -11.37 -1.19
CA ASN A 412 -45.72 -12.02 -2.51
C ASN A 412 -45.59 -13.55 -2.48
N GLU A 413 -44.79 -14.10 -1.55
CA GLU A 413 -44.43 -15.53 -1.52
C GLU A 413 -45.14 -16.26 -0.36
N PHE A 414 -45.49 -15.55 0.71
CA PHE A 414 -46.27 -16.08 1.85
C PHE A 414 -47.74 -15.60 1.90
N ASP A 415 -48.19 -14.87 0.87
CA ASP A 415 -49.56 -14.34 0.69
C ASP A 415 -50.13 -13.64 1.96
N ASN A 416 -49.29 -12.88 2.67
CA ASN A 416 -49.64 -12.22 3.92
C ASN A 416 -49.36 -10.69 3.85
N PRO A 417 -50.07 -9.96 2.96
CA PRO A 417 -49.86 -8.54 2.76
C PRO A 417 -50.09 -7.71 4.04
N LYS A 418 -50.91 -8.21 4.98
CA LYS A 418 -51.14 -7.56 6.28
C LYS A 418 -49.85 -7.47 7.11
N ILE A 419 -49.06 -8.54 7.21
CA ILE A 419 -47.82 -8.54 8.00
C ILE A 419 -46.71 -7.78 7.27
N ALA A 420 -46.65 -7.85 5.94
CA ALA A 420 -45.79 -6.98 5.14
C ALA A 420 -46.07 -5.48 5.41
N PHE A 421 -47.35 -5.10 5.43
CA PHE A 421 -47.74 -3.72 5.77
C PHE A 421 -47.33 -3.31 7.19
N VAL A 422 -47.52 -4.17 8.20
CA VAL A 422 -47.10 -3.87 9.59
C VAL A 422 -45.58 -3.68 9.70
N LEU A 423 -44.80 -4.46 8.95
CA LEU A 423 -43.34 -4.38 8.93
C LEU A 423 -42.87 -3.06 8.29
N ILE A 424 -43.41 -2.69 7.12
CA ILE A 424 -43.04 -1.45 6.42
C ILE A 424 -43.59 -0.20 7.12
N ASP A 425 -44.82 -0.23 7.64
CA ASP A 425 -45.39 0.88 8.42
C ASP A 425 -44.56 1.18 9.67
N GLY A 426 -44.08 0.14 10.36
CA GLY A 426 -43.15 0.29 11.48
C GLY A 426 -41.77 0.83 11.07
N LEU A 427 -41.23 0.36 9.94
CA LEU A 427 -39.95 0.85 9.40
C LEU A 427 -40.00 2.34 9.03
N ILE A 428 -41.08 2.79 8.38
CA ILE A 428 -41.30 4.20 8.02
C ILE A 428 -41.63 5.06 9.26
N SER A 429 -42.35 4.49 10.24
CA SER A 429 -42.63 5.16 11.52
C SER A 429 -41.42 5.25 12.45
N SER A 430 -40.28 4.68 12.07
CA SER A 430 -39.04 4.71 12.87
C SER A 430 -38.44 6.12 12.87
N PRO A 431 -37.95 6.63 14.01
CA PRO A 431 -37.19 7.89 14.04
C PRO A 431 -35.87 7.81 13.24
N HIS A 432 -35.46 6.60 12.81
CA HIS A 432 -34.30 6.36 11.98
C HIS A 432 -34.60 6.37 10.47
N PHE A 433 -35.86 6.39 10.03
CA PHE A 433 -36.21 6.40 8.59
C PHE A 433 -35.52 7.50 7.76
N PRO A 434 -35.30 8.74 8.28
CA PRO A 434 -34.54 9.77 7.57
C PRO A 434 -33.05 9.48 7.33
N ALA A 435 -32.51 8.37 7.86
CA ALA A 435 -31.13 7.94 7.61
C ALA A 435 -30.96 7.10 6.32
N ALA A 436 -32.07 6.64 5.73
CA ALA A 436 -32.08 6.01 4.41
C ALA A 436 -31.99 7.07 3.29
N SER A 437 -31.49 6.69 2.11
CA SER A 437 -31.44 7.55 0.93
C SER A 437 -32.84 7.97 0.46
N GLN A 438 -32.92 9.05 -0.33
CA GLN A 438 -34.19 9.52 -0.89
C GLN A 438 -34.88 8.45 -1.76
N GLU A 439 -34.11 7.62 -2.46
CA GLU A 439 -34.63 6.54 -3.28
C GLU A 439 -35.16 5.37 -2.42
N MET A 440 -34.43 4.97 -1.37
CA MET A 440 -34.91 3.95 -0.43
C MET A 440 -36.16 4.42 0.34
N GLN A 441 -36.23 5.71 0.71
CA GLN A 441 -37.43 6.31 1.29
C GLN A 441 -38.63 6.29 0.31
N ARG A 442 -38.41 6.58 -0.97
CA ARG A 442 -39.42 6.51 -2.03
C ARG A 442 -39.93 5.07 -2.21
N GLN A 443 -39.01 4.12 -2.41
CA GLN A 443 -39.33 2.70 -2.59
C GLN A 443 -40.16 2.14 -1.43
N LEU A 444 -39.73 2.36 -0.18
CA LEU A 444 -40.47 1.91 1.00
C LEU A 444 -41.87 2.53 1.09
N THR A 445 -42.04 3.79 0.68
CA THR A 445 -43.35 4.47 0.66
C THR A 445 -44.29 3.85 -0.37
N GLU A 446 -43.76 3.45 -1.53
CA GLU A 446 -44.50 2.73 -2.57
C GLU A 446 -44.85 1.30 -2.13
N ASP A 447 -43.90 0.55 -1.56
CA ASP A 447 -44.16 -0.79 -1.02
C ASP A 447 -45.20 -0.77 0.11
N LYS A 448 -45.18 0.25 0.98
CA LYS A 448 -46.22 0.46 2.01
C LYS A 448 -47.60 0.61 1.37
N ARG A 449 -47.73 1.44 0.34
CA ARG A 449 -49.01 1.65 -0.38
C ARG A 449 -49.50 0.35 -1.02
N LEU A 450 -48.60 -0.42 -1.62
CA LEU A 450 -48.90 -1.71 -2.24
C LEU A 450 -49.33 -2.76 -1.20
N ALA A 451 -48.56 -2.97 -0.13
CA ALA A 451 -48.91 -3.90 0.94
C ALA A 451 -50.24 -3.53 1.62
N GLN A 452 -50.48 -2.23 1.85
CA GLN A 452 -51.76 -1.75 2.39
C GLN A 452 -52.93 -2.05 1.44
N ARG A 453 -52.78 -1.79 0.14
CA ARG A 453 -53.79 -2.11 -0.88
C ARG A 453 -54.08 -3.60 -0.93
N ASN A 454 -53.05 -4.43 -0.98
CA ASN A 454 -53.17 -5.90 -1.01
C ASN A 454 -53.89 -6.41 0.25
N SER A 455 -53.54 -5.90 1.44
CA SER A 455 -54.18 -6.30 2.70
C SER A 455 -55.65 -5.91 2.79
N LEU A 456 -56.03 -4.75 2.24
CA LEU A 456 -57.43 -4.34 2.18
C LEU A 456 -58.23 -5.17 1.15
N GLN A 457 -57.62 -5.55 0.02
CA GLN A 457 -58.22 -6.50 -0.92
C GLN A 457 -58.41 -7.88 -0.28
N GLU A 458 -57.41 -8.40 0.43
CA GLU A 458 -57.48 -9.64 1.22
C GLU A 458 -58.62 -9.56 2.26
N GLN A 459 -58.73 -8.45 3.00
CA GLN A 459 -59.79 -8.24 3.98
C GLN A 459 -61.20 -8.24 3.35
N ILE A 460 -61.37 -7.69 2.14
CA ILE A 460 -62.63 -7.77 1.39
C ILE A 460 -62.90 -9.21 0.96
N LEU A 461 -61.90 -9.93 0.44
CA LEU A 461 -62.02 -11.35 0.05
C LEU A 461 -62.32 -12.27 1.24
N LYS A 462 -61.85 -11.94 2.43
CA LYS A 462 -62.13 -12.67 3.67
C LYS A 462 -63.53 -12.35 4.19
N GLY A 463 -63.88 -11.07 4.36
CA GLY A 463 -65.23 -10.65 4.73
C GLY A 463 -66.32 -11.13 3.75
N ALA A 464 -65.95 -11.33 2.47
CA ALA A 464 -66.81 -11.94 1.47
C ALA A 464 -67.15 -13.41 1.75
N LYS A 465 -66.14 -14.21 2.11
CA LYS A 465 -66.26 -15.64 2.44
C LYS A 465 -66.95 -15.86 3.79
N GLU A 466 -66.56 -15.08 4.79
CA GLU A 466 -67.03 -15.18 6.18
C GLU A 466 -68.32 -14.39 6.44
N ASN A 467 -68.83 -13.67 5.43
CA ASN A 467 -70.01 -12.81 5.48
C ASN A 467 -69.91 -11.65 6.51
N ASP A 468 -68.68 -11.29 6.92
CA ASP A 468 -68.41 -10.00 7.59
C ASP A 468 -68.44 -8.86 6.56
N ASN A 469 -69.65 -8.38 6.34
CA ASN A 469 -69.92 -7.24 5.48
C ASN A 469 -69.38 -5.92 6.08
N ALA A 470 -69.16 -5.83 7.40
CA ALA A 470 -68.69 -4.61 8.05
C ALA A 470 -67.19 -4.39 7.84
N ALA A 471 -66.39 -5.46 7.95
CA ALA A 471 -64.98 -5.45 7.55
C ALA A 471 -64.82 -5.09 6.07
N ALA A 472 -65.60 -5.71 5.18
CA ALA A 472 -65.53 -5.45 3.74
C ALA A 472 -65.94 -4.00 3.37
N ILE A 473 -67.00 -3.44 3.98
CA ILE A 473 -67.38 -2.03 3.80
C ILE A 473 -66.27 -1.07 4.26
N THR A 474 -65.61 -1.39 5.38
CA THR A 474 -64.52 -0.58 5.93
C THR A 474 -63.28 -0.64 5.04
N ALA A 475 -62.90 -1.82 4.58
CA ALA A 475 -61.76 -2.01 3.69
C ALA A 475 -61.96 -1.34 2.32
N LEU A 476 -63.16 -1.37 1.74
CA LEU A 476 -63.49 -0.63 0.52
C LEU A 476 -63.35 0.89 0.70
N ARG A 477 -63.77 1.43 1.85
CA ARG A 477 -63.62 2.87 2.16
C ARG A 477 -62.15 3.27 2.24
N ASN A 478 -61.30 2.43 2.83
CA ASN A 478 -59.87 2.68 2.90
C ASN A 478 -59.20 2.56 1.51
N LEU A 479 -59.73 1.71 0.61
CA LEU A 479 -59.27 1.66 -0.79
C LEU A 479 -59.70 2.91 -1.60
N GLU A 480 -60.84 3.54 -1.30
CA GLU A 480 -61.21 4.84 -1.90
C GLU A 480 -60.20 5.96 -1.59
N GLU A 481 -59.46 5.86 -0.49
CA GLU A 481 -58.39 6.81 -0.12
C GLU A 481 -57.03 6.45 -0.76
N LEU A 482 -56.81 5.18 -1.09
CA LEU A 482 -55.57 4.65 -1.70
C LEU A 482 -55.64 4.50 -3.22
N ALA A 483 -56.76 4.83 -3.85
CA ALA A 483 -56.95 4.74 -5.30
C ALA A 483 -55.90 5.55 -6.07
N ASP A 484 -55.37 5.00 -7.15
CA ASP A 484 -54.42 5.69 -8.04
C ASP A 484 -55.14 6.56 -9.08
N THR A 485 -56.40 6.23 -9.42
CA THR A 485 -57.20 6.99 -10.39
C THR A 485 -58.62 7.31 -9.89
N PRO A 486 -59.29 8.33 -10.46
CA PRO A 486 -60.71 8.60 -10.19
C PRO A 486 -61.62 7.40 -10.50
N GLU A 487 -61.31 6.60 -11.51
CA GLU A 487 -62.07 5.45 -11.97
C GLU A 487 -61.97 4.29 -10.97
N GLU A 488 -60.79 4.02 -10.40
CA GLU A 488 -60.64 3.10 -9.27
C GLU A 488 -61.49 3.57 -8.08
N ARG A 489 -61.40 4.86 -7.73
CA ARG A 489 -62.14 5.43 -6.59
C ARG A 489 -63.66 5.32 -6.76
N MET A 490 -64.17 5.59 -7.96
CA MET A 490 -65.57 5.38 -8.32
C MET A 490 -65.97 3.89 -8.26
N THR A 491 -65.08 2.99 -8.66
CA THR A 491 -65.31 1.54 -8.61
C THR A 491 -65.42 1.04 -7.16
N PHE A 492 -64.51 1.45 -6.27
CA PHE A 492 -64.57 1.11 -4.85
C PHE A 492 -65.82 1.70 -4.17
N ALA A 493 -66.12 2.98 -4.39
CA ALA A 493 -67.30 3.64 -3.83
C ALA A 493 -68.62 3.03 -4.33
N GLY A 494 -68.69 2.65 -5.61
CA GLY A 494 -69.81 1.92 -6.19
C GLY A 494 -70.03 0.56 -5.53
N THR A 495 -68.96 -0.24 -5.42
CA THR A 495 -68.99 -1.55 -4.73
C THR A 495 -69.42 -1.40 -3.27
N ARG A 496 -68.87 -0.41 -2.54
CA ARG A 496 -69.26 -0.13 -1.14
C ARG A 496 -70.74 0.24 -1.03
N SER A 497 -71.24 1.13 -1.89
CA SER A 497 -72.64 1.55 -1.85
C SER A 497 -73.61 0.39 -2.12
N VAL A 498 -73.26 -0.55 -3.00
CA VAL A 498 -74.04 -1.76 -3.25
C VAL A 498 -74.07 -2.69 -2.03
N LEU A 499 -72.96 -2.76 -1.28
CA LEU A 499 -72.84 -3.58 -0.08
C LEU A 499 -73.61 -2.96 1.11
N GLU A 500 -73.38 -1.67 1.40
CA GLU A 500 -74.10 -0.88 2.42
C GLU A 500 -75.63 -0.98 2.24
N LYS A 501 -76.14 -0.78 1.01
CA LYS A 501 -77.58 -0.87 0.68
C LYS A 501 -78.19 -2.27 0.85
N LYS A 502 -77.37 -3.33 0.97
CA LYS A 502 -77.81 -4.72 1.13
C LYS A 502 -77.72 -5.21 2.57
N VAL A 503 -76.71 -4.79 3.33
CA VAL A 503 -76.67 -4.95 4.80
C VAL A 503 -77.95 -4.39 5.43
N ALA A 504 -78.37 -3.19 4.99
CA ALA A 504 -79.61 -2.55 5.42
C ALA A 504 -80.91 -3.32 5.08
N LYS A 505 -80.87 -4.38 4.25
CA LYS A 505 -82.06 -5.11 3.75
C LYS A 505 -82.16 -6.58 4.18
N ARG A 506 -81.21 -7.10 4.99
CA ARG A 506 -81.23 -8.46 5.59
C ARG A 506 -81.63 -9.61 4.61
N LYS A 507 -81.26 -9.54 3.34
CA LYS A 507 -81.46 -10.65 2.37
C LYS A 507 -80.12 -11.26 1.95
N LEU A 508 -79.86 -12.44 2.49
CA LEU A 508 -78.64 -13.23 2.34
C LEU A 508 -78.71 -14.19 1.12
N ASN A 509 -77.58 -14.82 0.80
CA ASN A 509 -77.39 -16.07 0.03
C ASN A 509 -77.11 -16.06 -1.50
N TRP A 510 -77.29 -15.00 -2.30
CA TRP A 510 -77.05 -15.11 -3.77
C TRP A 510 -76.39 -13.91 -4.49
N VAL A 511 -75.80 -12.97 -3.76
CA VAL A 511 -75.33 -11.68 -4.32
C VAL A 511 -73.93 -11.71 -4.95
N TRP A 512 -73.09 -12.69 -4.62
CA TRP A 512 -71.69 -12.78 -5.09
C TRP A 512 -71.55 -12.88 -6.62
N LEU A 513 -72.56 -13.42 -7.32
CA LEU A 513 -72.51 -13.68 -8.76
C LEU A 513 -72.65 -12.45 -9.68
N ALA A 514 -72.97 -11.26 -9.15
CA ALA A 514 -73.19 -10.06 -9.98
C ALA A 514 -72.34 -8.85 -9.54
N ALA A 515 -72.51 -8.39 -8.30
CA ALA A 515 -71.68 -7.31 -7.76
C ALA A 515 -70.26 -7.80 -7.44
N GLY A 516 -70.17 -9.04 -6.92
CA GLY A 516 -68.88 -9.73 -6.78
C GLY A 516 -68.24 -9.94 -8.14
N ALA A 517 -68.96 -10.46 -9.14
CA ALA A 517 -68.40 -10.69 -10.48
C ALA A 517 -67.72 -9.44 -11.08
N ALA A 518 -68.33 -8.25 -11.02
CA ALA A 518 -67.69 -7.03 -11.49
C ALA A 518 -66.40 -6.68 -10.72
N PHE A 519 -66.38 -6.84 -9.39
CA PHE A 519 -65.22 -6.57 -8.55
C PHE A 519 -64.11 -7.63 -8.67
N PHE A 520 -64.48 -8.91 -8.83
CA PHE A 520 -63.56 -10.03 -9.08
C PHE A 520 -62.98 -9.97 -10.50
N ILE A 521 -63.76 -9.58 -11.51
CA ILE A 521 -63.27 -9.30 -12.86
C ILE A 521 -62.34 -8.08 -12.82
N TRP A 522 -62.69 -7.02 -12.08
CA TRP A 522 -61.80 -5.87 -11.91
C TRP A 522 -60.48 -6.27 -11.23
N ILE A 523 -60.49 -7.06 -10.14
CA ILE A 523 -59.26 -7.62 -9.53
C ILE A 523 -58.46 -8.50 -10.51
N ALA A 524 -59.15 -9.35 -11.28
CA ALA A 524 -58.51 -10.21 -12.28
C ALA A 524 -57.98 -9.44 -13.50
N VAL A 525 -58.49 -8.22 -13.77
CA VAL A 525 -58.02 -7.33 -14.84
C VAL A 525 -56.94 -6.37 -14.34
N SER A 526 -57.02 -5.88 -13.10
CA SER A 526 -55.98 -5.04 -12.48
C SER A 526 -54.70 -5.84 -12.21
N ASN A 527 -54.82 -7.13 -11.87
CA ASN A 527 -53.67 -8.05 -11.84
C ASN A 527 -53.18 -8.48 -13.23
N ASN A 528 -53.91 -8.17 -14.31
CA ASN A 528 -53.54 -8.45 -15.70
C ASN A 528 -53.17 -7.20 -16.52
N GLN A 529 -53.11 -6.00 -15.92
CA GLN A 529 -52.26 -4.97 -16.50
C GLN A 529 -50.80 -5.45 -16.43
N PRO A 530 -49.99 -5.25 -17.47
CA PRO A 530 -48.60 -5.68 -17.46
C PRO A 530 -47.82 -4.86 -16.43
N ARG A 531 -47.63 -5.43 -15.23
CA ARG A 531 -46.67 -4.91 -14.25
C ARG A 531 -45.31 -4.85 -14.95
N THR A 532 -44.74 -3.65 -15.11
CA THR A 532 -43.42 -3.44 -15.71
C THR A 532 -42.30 -3.81 -14.72
N SER A 533 -42.34 -5.06 -14.27
CA SER A 533 -41.39 -5.74 -13.40
C SER A 533 -41.47 -7.24 -13.73
N SER A 534 -40.64 -7.68 -14.67
CA SER A 534 -40.75 -8.99 -15.32
C SER A 534 -40.64 -10.18 -14.35
N ARG A 535 -41.73 -10.92 -14.12
CA ARG A 535 -41.70 -12.25 -13.46
C ARG A 535 -42.53 -13.25 -14.27
N GLU A 536 -41.86 -14.28 -14.78
CA GLU A 536 -42.51 -15.47 -15.34
C GLU A 536 -43.08 -16.35 -14.21
N VAL A 537 -44.11 -17.13 -14.52
CA VAL A 537 -44.72 -18.10 -13.59
C VAL A 537 -44.27 -19.52 -13.95
N PHE A 538 -43.76 -20.27 -12.99
CA PHE A 538 -43.51 -21.72 -13.14
C PHE A 538 -44.68 -22.54 -12.59
N ARG A 539 -45.04 -23.63 -13.28
CA ARG A 539 -45.99 -24.65 -12.81
C ARG A 539 -45.26 -26.00 -12.63
N PRO A 540 -45.41 -26.69 -11.49
CA PRO A 540 -44.87 -28.04 -11.31
C PRO A 540 -45.78 -29.09 -11.97
N SER A 541 -45.17 -30.11 -12.61
CA SER A 541 -45.79 -31.29 -13.23
C SER A 541 -44.68 -32.31 -13.58
N PRO A 542 -44.94 -33.63 -13.63
CA PRO A 542 -44.74 -34.46 -12.43
C PRO A 542 -43.70 -35.59 -12.59
N SER A 543 -43.31 -36.20 -11.46
CA SER A 543 -42.25 -37.21 -11.36
C SER A 543 -42.60 -38.57 -12.01
N PRO A 544 -41.62 -39.22 -12.68
CA PRO A 544 -41.55 -40.67 -12.85
C PRO A 544 -40.63 -41.30 -11.78
N SER A 545 -41.02 -42.45 -11.25
CA SER A 545 -40.30 -43.19 -10.19
C SER A 545 -39.17 -44.10 -10.72
N THR A 546 -38.26 -44.55 -9.84
CA THR A 546 -37.98 -45.99 -9.50
C THR A 546 -36.53 -46.26 -8.99
N TYR A 547 -36.33 -46.22 -7.66
CA TYR A 547 -35.30 -46.94 -6.84
C TYR A 547 -33.77 -46.84 -7.18
N PRO A 548 -32.85 -47.30 -6.29
CA PRO A 548 -32.97 -47.70 -4.88
C PRO A 548 -32.15 -46.85 -3.88
N SER A 549 -32.38 -47.03 -2.57
CA SER A 549 -31.68 -46.31 -1.49
C SER A 549 -30.38 -46.99 -1.01
N PRO A 550 -29.27 -46.26 -0.84
CA PRO A 550 -28.11 -46.67 -0.02
C PRO A 550 -28.34 -46.41 1.50
N PRO A 551 -27.44 -46.90 2.39
CA PRO A 551 -27.61 -46.87 3.85
C PRO A 551 -27.28 -45.50 4.50
N PRO A 552 -27.70 -45.26 5.76
CA PRO A 552 -27.44 -44.00 6.46
C PRO A 552 -25.96 -43.79 6.80
N ILE A 553 -25.49 -42.55 6.65
CA ILE A 553 -24.12 -42.12 7.01
C ILE A 553 -24.23 -41.00 8.05
N THR A 554 -23.60 -41.19 9.21
CA THR A 554 -23.48 -40.20 10.29
C THR A 554 -22.10 -39.53 10.25
N VAL A 555 -22.02 -38.28 9.80
CA VAL A 555 -20.79 -37.45 9.92
C VAL A 555 -21.14 -36.00 10.26
N ASN A 556 -20.42 -35.49 11.27
CA ASN A 556 -20.13 -34.12 11.73
C ASN A 556 -20.66 -32.88 10.97
N PRO A 557 -20.89 -31.75 11.67
CA PRO A 557 -21.18 -30.47 11.05
C PRO A 557 -20.00 -30.00 10.18
N VAL A 558 -20.25 -29.90 8.87
CA VAL A 558 -19.30 -29.35 7.90
C VAL A 558 -19.26 -27.83 8.05
N ALA A 559 -18.06 -27.26 8.19
CA ALA A 559 -17.88 -25.81 8.13
C ALA A 559 -18.25 -25.31 6.72
N VAL A 560 -19.20 -24.38 6.63
CA VAL A 560 -19.61 -23.80 5.34
C VAL A 560 -18.41 -23.08 4.73
N ASN A 561 -17.96 -23.53 3.56
CA ASN A 561 -16.87 -22.88 2.84
C ASN A 561 -17.39 -21.56 2.24
N GLU A 562 -17.05 -20.46 2.91
CA GLU A 562 -17.40 -19.06 2.56
C GLU A 562 -17.02 -18.66 1.11
N TRP A 563 -16.15 -19.44 0.47
CA TRP A 563 -15.61 -19.24 -0.87
C TRP A 563 -16.01 -20.33 -1.88
N ALA A 564 -16.97 -21.20 -1.55
CA ALA A 564 -17.41 -22.27 -2.45
C ALA A 564 -17.95 -21.72 -3.77
N GLU A 565 -17.34 -22.12 -4.88
CA GLU A 565 -17.86 -21.90 -6.23
C GLU A 565 -18.55 -23.18 -6.71
N GLN A 566 -19.75 -23.05 -7.27
CA GLN A 566 -20.46 -24.15 -7.91
C GLN A 566 -20.79 -23.74 -9.34
N ALA A 567 -20.20 -24.41 -10.33
CA ALA A 567 -20.48 -24.16 -11.73
C ALA A 567 -21.97 -24.42 -12.03
N PRO A 568 -22.74 -23.43 -12.52
CA PRO A 568 -24.16 -23.62 -12.84
C PRO A 568 -24.39 -24.66 -13.93
N ASP A 569 -25.61 -25.17 -13.99
CA ASP A 569 -26.10 -25.92 -15.15
C ASP A 569 -26.08 -25.06 -16.42
N LYS A 570 -26.02 -25.72 -17.58
CA LYS A 570 -26.00 -25.04 -18.88
C LYS A 570 -27.41 -24.62 -19.29
N GLY A 571 -27.59 -23.34 -19.61
CA GLY A 571 -28.88 -22.77 -19.97
C GLY A 571 -28.87 -21.24 -19.97
N SER A 572 -30.07 -20.65 -19.99
CA SER A 572 -30.29 -19.21 -19.88
C SER A 572 -31.48 -18.91 -18.96
N ASN A 573 -31.52 -17.71 -18.39
CA ASN A 573 -32.56 -17.26 -17.44
C ASN A 573 -32.71 -18.15 -16.18
N LEU A 574 -31.75 -19.01 -15.89
CA LEU A 574 -31.67 -19.78 -14.63
C LEU A 574 -31.56 -18.82 -13.44
N VAL A 575 -32.18 -19.18 -12.31
CA VAL A 575 -31.96 -18.46 -11.04
C VAL A 575 -30.77 -19.13 -10.35
N LEU A 576 -29.69 -18.38 -10.12
CA LEU A 576 -28.46 -18.90 -9.51
C LEU A 576 -28.47 -18.72 -7.98
N SER A 577 -27.81 -19.63 -7.27
CA SER A 577 -27.44 -19.45 -5.86
C SER A 577 -26.23 -18.53 -5.71
N VAL A 578 -25.88 -18.15 -4.47
CA VAL A 578 -24.70 -17.34 -4.17
C VAL A 578 -23.42 -17.97 -4.74
N GLU A 579 -23.27 -19.30 -4.64
CA GLU A 579 -22.13 -20.07 -5.16
C GLU A 579 -22.07 -20.08 -6.70
N GLY A 580 -23.24 -20.06 -7.36
CA GLY A 580 -23.36 -19.98 -8.82
C GLY A 580 -23.08 -18.58 -9.36
N ILE A 581 -23.56 -17.54 -8.66
CA ILE A 581 -23.21 -16.14 -8.95
C ILE A 581 -21.71 -15.92 -8.70
N ARG A 582 -21.16 -16.48 -7.61
CA ARG A 582 -19.72 -16.47 -7.29
C ARG A 582 -18.90 -17.09 -8.41
N TYR A 583 -19.24 -18.30 -8.87
CA TYR A 583 -18.60 -18.92 -10.02
C TYR A 583 -18.66 -18.00 -11.26
N CYS A 584 -19.84 -17.53 -11.65
CA CYS A 584 -19.97 -16.67 -12.84
C CYS A 584 -19.18 -15.35 -12.74
N LYS A 585 -19.05 -14.78 -11.55
CA LYS A 585 -18.27 -13.54 -11.33
C LYS A 585 -16.77 -13.80 -11.29
N PHE A 586 -16.33 -14.82 -10.57
CA PHE A 586 -14.92 -15.14 -10.40
C PHE A 586 -14.32 -15.70 -11.68
N GLU A 587 -15.04 -16.58 -12.37
CA GLU A 587 -14.63 -17.13 -13.67
C GLU A 587 -14.58 -16.06 -14.77
N SER A 588 -15.45 -15.04 -14.70
CA SER A 588 -15.36 -13.88 -15.61
C SER A 588 -14.07 -13.08 -15.42
N GLU A 589 -13.62 -12.87 -14.19
CA GLU A 589 -12.32 -12.22 -13.89
C GLU A 589 -11.15 -13.09 -14.35
N ARG A 590 -11.19 -14.40 -14.09
CA ARG A 590 -10.17 -15.35 -14.58
C ARG A 590 -10.07 -15.33 -16.11
N LEU A 591 -11.18 -15.44 -16.82
CA LEU A 591 -11.21 -15.43 -18.29
C LEU A 591 -10.82 -14.05 -18.87
N SER A 592 -11.22 -12.95 -18.23
CA SER A 592 -10.78 -11.59 -18.59
C SER A 592 -9.26 -11.46 -18.49
N TYR A 593 -8.67 -11.94 -17.39
CA TYR A 593 -7.22 -11.95 -17.20
C TYR A 593 -6.51 -12.83 -18.24
N ILE A 594 -7.00 -14.05 -18.49
CA ILE A 594 -6.45 -14.98 -19.49
C ILE A 594 -6.46 -14.35 -20.89
N ARG A 595 -7.56 -13.71 -21.29
CA ARG A 595 -7.72 -13.07 -22.61
C ARG A 595 -6.59 -12.11 -22.98
N THR A 596 -5.97 -11.49 -21.99
CA THR A 596 -4.90 -10.48 -22.17
C THR A 596 -3.48 -11.07 -22.19
N ARG A 597 -3.34 -12.39 -21.96
CA ARG A 597 -2.06 -13.04 -21.61
C ARG A 597 -1.82 -14.40 -22.28
N ILE A 598 -2.68 -14.81 -23.21
CA ILE A 598 -2.52 -16.01 -24.04
C ILE A 598 -1.84 -15.69 -25.36
N SER A 599 -1.10 -16.66 -25.91
CA SER A 599 -0.63 -16.65 -27.30
C SER A 599 -1.67 -17.27 -28.24
N ASP A 600 -1.47 -17.10 -29.55
CA ASP A 600 -2.39 -17.57 -30.59
C ASP A 600 -2.63 -19.10 -30.53
N GLU A 601 -1.62 -19.88 -30.14
CA GLU A 601 -1.72 -21.35 -30.00
C GLU A 601 -2.64 -21.79 -28.85
N LEU A 602 -2.99 -20.89 -27.93
CA LEU A 602 -3.90 -21.14 -26.81
C LEU A 602 -5.32 -20.60 -27.07
N VAL A 603 -5.56 -19.90 -28.17
CA VAL A 603 -6.85 -19.25 -28.47
C VAL A 603 -8.00 -20.26 -28.57
N ASP A 604 -7.78 -21.45 -29.13
CA ASP A 604 -8.83 -22.49 -29.20
C ASP A 604 -9.18 -23.08 -27.82
N ARG A 605 -8.19 -23.16 -26.90
CA ARG A 605 -8.45 -23.56 -25.50
C ARG A 605 -9.24 -22.49 -24.76
N PHE A 606 -8.84 -21.24 -24.91
CA PHE A 606 -9.56 -20.09 -24.36
C PHE A 606 -10.99 -20.00 -24.90
N ASN A 607 -11.19 -20.10 -26.21
CA ASN A 607 -12.50 -20.11 -26.85
C ASN A 607 -13.38 -21.29 -26.35
N THR A 608 -12.79 -22.45 -26.08
CA THR A 608 -13.51 -23.60 -25.50
C THR A 608 -14.05 -23.28 -24.09
N GLU A 609 -13.23 -22.70 -23.21
CA GLU A 609 -13.69 -22.33 -21.86
C GLU A 609 -14.60 -21.10 -21.86
N VAL A 610 -14.40 -20.12 -22.74
CA VAL A 610 -15.34 -19.01 -22.96
C VAL A 610 -16.70 -19.52 -23.45
N ASN A 611 -16.74 -20.55 -24.29
CA ASN A 611 -17.99 -21.18 -24.72
C ASN A 611 -18.66 -21.96 -23.57
N ASP A 612 -17.90 -22.65 -22.71
CA ASP A 612 -18.45 -23.31 -21.53
C ASP A 612 -19.03 -22.30 -20.54
N TYR A 613 -18.27 -21.24 -20.23
CA TYR A 613 -18.70 -20.10 -19.42
C TYR A 613 -19.96 -19.42 -19.98
N ASN A 614 -19.97 -19.05 -21.26
CA ASN A 614 -21.14 -18.43 -21.91
C ASN A 614 -22.37 -19.34 -21.85
N SER A 615 -22.19 -20.67 -21.92
CA SER A 615 -23.30 -21.63 -21.82
C SER A 615 -23.91 -21.78 -20.42
N ARG A 616 -23.30 -21.19 -19.37
CA ARG A 616 -23.79 -21.19 -17.97
C ARG A 616 -24.14 -19.79 -17.46
N CYS A 617 -23.32 -18.81 -17.83
CA CYS A 617 -23.28 -17.46 -17.26
C CYS A 617 -23.69 -16.37 -18.26
N GLY A 618 -23.98 -16.71 -19.52
CA GLY A 618 -24.33 -15.74 -20.56
C GLY A 618 -25.65 -15.00 -20.34
N SER A 619 -26.59 -15.58 -19.57
CA SER A 619 -27.77 -14.88 -19.06
C SER A 619 -28.41 -15.62 -17.89
N TYR A 620 -28.53 -14.95 -16.74
CA TYR A 620 -29.07 -15.53 -15.51
C TYR A 620 -29.83 -14.50 -14.67
N ARG A 621 -30.66 -15.00 -13.76
CA ARG A 621 -31.39 -14.25 -12.73
C ARG A 621 -30.76 -14.48 -11.36
N TYR A 622 -30.84 -13.48 -10.50
CA TYR A 622 -30.25 -13.45 -9.15
C TYR A 622 -31.14 -12.61 -8.21
N ARG A 623 -30.87 -12.66 -6.90
CA ARG A 623 -31.37 -11.64 -5.96
C ARG A 623 -30.34 -10.53 -5.84
N ASP A 624 -30.77 -9.28 -5.73
CA ASP A 624 -29.86 -8.12 -5.69
C ASP A 624 -28.88 -8.19 -4.51
N TYR A 625 -29.33 -8.73 -3.38
CA TYR A 625 -28.52 -8.98 -2.19
C TYR A 625 -27.37 -9.98 -2.43
N ASP A 626 -27.67 -11.13 -3.04
CA ASP A 626 -26.67 -12.16 -3.38
C ASP A 626 -25.59 -11.58 -4.32
N MET A 627 -26.00 -10.72 -5.26
CA MET A 627 -25.12 -10.01 -6.18
C MET A 627 -24.22 -8.97 -5.47
N ILE A 628 -24.73 -8.25 -4.47
CA ILE A 628 -23.94 -7.32 -3.65
C ILE A 628 -22.85 -8.07 -2.88
N ILE A 629 -23.19 -9.20 -2.24
CA ILE A 629 -22.23 -10.05 -1.51
C ILE A 629 -21.11 -10.52 -2.46
N VAL A 630 -21.46 -11.07 -3.62
CA VAL A 630 -20.46 -11.61 -4.56
C VAL A 630 -19.59 -10.51 -5.18
N ASN A 631 -20.11 -9.30 -5.43
CA ASN A 631 -19.30 -8.19 -5.93
C ASN A 631 -18.23 -7.77 -4.89
N SER A 632 -18.59 -7.64 -3.61
CA SER A 632 -17.63 -7.35 -2.54
C SER A 632 -16.59 -8.47 -2.39
N GLN A 633 -17.02 -9.74 -2.44
CA GLN A 633 -16.11 -10.89 -2.42
C GLN A 633 -15.17 -10.95 -3.65
N LEU A 634 -15.62 -10.49 -4.82
CA LEU A 634 -14.81 -10.43 -6.05
C LEU A 634 -13.68 -9.40 -5.93
N GLU A 635 -13.94 -8.26 -5.29
CA GLU A 635 -12.94 -7.21 -5.08
C GLU A 635 -11.85 -7.67 -4.11
N GLY A 636 -12.23 -8.19 -2.94
CA GLY A 636 -11.28 -8.71 -1.95
C GLY A 636 -10.48 -9.94 -2.41
N ARG A 637 -10.97 -10.71 -3.40
CA ARG A 637 -10.31 -11.93 -3.90
C ARG A 637 -9.59 -11.75 -5.24
N ARG A 638 -9.66 -10.59 -5.89
CA ARG A 638 -9.25 -10.41 -7.30
C ARG A 638 -7.84 -10.93 -7.61
N THR A 639 -6.85 -10.58 -6.79
CA THR A 639 -5.44 -11.02 -6.95
C THR A 639 -5.28 -12.54 -6.91
N PHE A 640 -6.07 -13.25 -6.08
CA PHE A 640 -6.03 -14.71 -5.99
C PHE A 640 -6.60 -15.36 -7.26
N LEU A 641 -7.69 -14.82 -7.79
CA LEU A 641 -8.28 -15.27 -9.07
C LEU A 641 -7.29 -15.09 -10.24
N GLN A 642 -6.51 -14.01 -10.23
CA GLN A 642 -5.47 -13.76 -11.23
C GLN A 642 -4.29 -14.75 -11.13
N VAL A 643 -3.95 -15.23 -9.93
CA VAL A 643 -2.97 -16.31 -9.72
C VAL A 643 -3.52 -17.67 -10.22
N GLU A 644 -4.79 -17.97 -9.96
CA GLU A 644 -5.45 -19.16 -10.53
C GLU A 644 -5.49 -19.11 -12.07
N ALA A 645 -5.74 -17.93 -12.64
CA ALA A 645 -5.70 -17.69 -14.08
C ALA A 645 -4.30 -17.90 -14.68
N GLN A 646 -3.23 -17.40 -14.03
CA GLN A 646 -1.85 -17.71 -14.43
C GLN A 646 -1.53 -19.21 -14.35
N ALA A 647 -2.02 -19.90 -13.31
CA ALA A 647 -1.84 -21.34 -13.19
C ALA A 647 -2.57 -22.11 -14.30
N ARG A 648 -3.76 -21.65 -14.72
CA ARG A 648 -4.54 -22.25 -15.82
C ARG A 648 -3.81 -22.12 -17.17
N ILE A 649 -3.27 -20.95 -17.49
CA ILE A 649 -2.44 -20.73 -18.69
C ILE A 649 -1.26 -21.72 -18.72
N LYS A 650 -0.50 -21.82 -17.61
CA LYS A 650 0.63 -22.75 -17.48
C LYS A 650 0.27 -24.24 -17.59
N VAL A 651 -1.00 -24.60 -17.40
CA VAL A 651 -1.50 -25.96 -17.66
C VAL A 651 -1.80 -26.15 -19.15
N TRP A 652 -2.40 -25.16 -19.83
CA TRP A 652 -2.65 -25.25 -21.27
C TRP A 652 -1.35 -25.25 -22.10
N GLU A 653 -0.37 -24.40 -21.75
CA GLU A 653 0.97 -24.39 -22.37
C GLU A 653 1.57 -25.80 -22.43
N ARG A 654 1.60 -26.49 -21.27
CA ARG A 654 2.10 -27.87 -21.11
C ARG A 654 1.27 -28.93 -21.84
N GLN A 655 0.04 -28.62 -22.23
CA GLN A 655 -0.82 -29.50 -23.02
C GLN A 655 -0.71 -29.26 -24.53
N VAL A 656 -0.08 -28.15 -24.95
CA VAL A 656 0.20 -27.82 -26.36
C VAL A 656 1.65 -28.16 -26.72
N THR A 657 2.60 -28.03 -25.80
CA THR A 657 3.97 -28.53 -25.99
C THR A 657 4.07 -30.04 -25.65
N PRO A 658 4.42 -30.94 -26.59
CA PRO A 658 4.74 -32.32 -26.25
C PRO A 658 6.03 -32.40 -25.41
N PRO A 659 6.18 -33.39 -24.52
CA PRO A 659 7.39 -33.54 -23.71
C PRO A 659 8.61 -33.89 -24.58
N PRO A 660 9.83 -33.44 -24.20
CA PRO A 660 11.04 -33.73 -24.95
C PRO A 660 11.36 -35.23 -24.93
N VAL A 661 11.55 -35.83 -26.11
CA VAL A 661 11.90 -37.24 -26.24
C VAL A 661 13.34 -37.44 -25.76
N THR A 662 13.52 -38.25 -24.71
CA THR A 662 14.83 -38.62 -24.18
C THR A 662 15.48 -39.69 -25.05
N SER A 663 16.64 -39.39 -25.66
CA SER A 663 17.53 -40.39 -26.26
C SER A 663 18.99 -40.10 -25.94
N TYR A 664 19.70 -41.15 -25.53
CA TYR A 664 21.15 -41.21 -25.29
C TYR A 664 21.78 -42.23 -26.28
N PRO A 665 23.11 -42.28 -26.48
CA PRO A 665 23.66 -42.03 -27.81
C PRO A 665 24.38 -43.23 -28.45
N GLU A 666 24.52 -43.23 -29.78
CA GLU A 666 25.50 -44.09 -30.47
C GLU A 666 26.07 -43.45 -31.77
N ALA A 667 27.04 -44.13 -32.39
CA ALA A 667 28.15 -43.54 -33.14
C ALA A 667 27.90 -43.21 -34.65
N ALA A 668 28.83 -42.44 -35.21
CA ALA A 668 28.98 -42.19 -36.66
C ALA A 668 29.66 -43.36 -37.40
N PRO A 669 29.75 -43.33 -38.74
CA PRO A 669 31.02 -42.88 -39.34
C PRO A 669 30.97 -42.16 -40.73
N SER A 670 32.01 -41.35 -40.96
CA SER A 670 32.70 -41.07 -42.24
C SER A 670 31.97 -40.42 -43.45
N ALA A 671 32.18 -39.10 -43.64
CA ALA A 671 33.19 -38.46 -44.54
C ALA A 671 33.56 -39.13 -45.89
N PRO A 672 34.13 -38.40 -46.90
CA PRO A 672 34.72 -37.04 -46.88
C PRO A 672 33.98 -36.07 -47.87
N THR A 673 34.46 -34.99 -48.50
CA THR A 673 35.83 -34.49 -48.84
C THR A 673 35.84 -32.99 -49.24
N ALA A 674 37.05 -32.41 -49.37
CA ALA A 674 37.45 -31.22 -50.13
C ALA A 674 37.31 -29.80 -49.51
N ALA A 675 38.42 -29.05 -49.61
CA ALA A 675 38.69 -27.67 -49.20
C ALA A 675 39.55 -27.03 -50.34
N PRO A 676 40.16 -25.81 -50.26
CA PRO A 676 40.20 -24.84 -49.16
C PRO A 676 40.06 -23.32 -49.50
N VAL A 677 39.60 -22.55 -48.49
CA VAL A 677 40.10 -21.24 -48.00
C VAL A 677 40.64 -20.18 -48.99
N GLN A 678 40.03 -18.98 -49.01
CA GLN A 678 40.68 -17.68 -48.66
C GLN A 678 39.70 -16.47 -48.64
N SER A 679 40.01 -15.46 -47.82
CA SER A 679 39.34 -14.13 -47.70
C SER A 679 40.35 -13.02 -48.03
N PRO A 680 39.95 -11.79 -48.44
CA PRO A 680 39.49 -10.76 -47.47
C PRO A 680 38.46 -9.71 -47.99
N LYS A 681 38.05 -8.78 -47.11
CA LYS A 681 37.28 -7.54 -47.43
C LYS A 681 38.14 -6.46 -48.12
N PRO A 682 37.52 -5.45 -48.75
CA PRO A 682 37.60 -4.09 -48.16
C PRO A 682 36.32 -3.21 -48.26
N ASP A 683 35.99 -2.61 -47.11
CA ASP A 683 35.56 -1.24 -46.73
C ASP A 683 34.98 -0.15 -47.71
N VAL A 684 34.37 0.86 -47.05
CA VAL A 684 33.97 2.24 -47.44
C VAL A 684 32.58 2.50 -48.05
N SER A 685 31.89 3.48 -47.45
CA SER A 685 30.50 3.92 -47.65
C SER A 685 30.26 4.85 -48.86
N ALA A 686 29.02 4.82 -49.39
CA ALA A 686 28.26 6.04 -49.75
C ALA A 686 26.74 5.75 -49.84
N ASP A 687 25.93 6.74 -49.51
CA ASP A 687 24.47 6.70 -49.34
C ASP A 687 23.69 6.91 -50.66
N LYS A 688 22.62 6.11 -50.92
CA LYS A 688 21.26 6.64 -51.24
C LYS A 688 20.15 5.63 -51.59
N ASP A 689 18.94 6.10 -51.29
CA ASP A 689 17.60 5.74 -51.77
C ASP A 689 16.96 4.40 -51.31
N VAL A 690 15.64 4.46 -51.10
CA VAL A 690 14.81 3.59 -50.24
C VAL A 690 13.55 3.17 -51.03
N PRO A 691 13.14 1.88 -50.99
CA PRO A 691 11.96 1.52 -50.18
C PRO A 691 12.25 0.48 -49.08
N THR A 692 11.55 0.61 -47.96
CA THR A 692 11.49 -0.32 -46.83
C THR A 692 10.58 -1.52 -47.11
N ASP A 693 10.97 -2.70 -46.64
CA ASP A 693 10.05 -3.76 -46.20
C ASP A 693 10.33 -4.03 -44.71
N GLU A 694 9.45 -3.51 -43.84
CA GLU A 694 9.52 -3.76 -42.39
C GLU A 694 8.68 -4.98 -42.01
N ASN A 695 9.32 -6.07 -41.60
CA ASN A 695 8.68 -7.06 -40.72
C ASN A 695 9.72 -7.81 -39.86
N THR A 696 10.43 -7.07 -39.02
CA THR A 696 11.32 -7.67 -38.00
C THR A 696 10.47 -8.31 -36.90
N GLN A 697 10.86 -9.52 -36.49
CA GLN A 697 10.13 -10.36 -35.53
C GLN A 697 9.86 -9.61 -34.21
N LYS A 698 8.58 -9.56 -33.79
CA LYS A 698 8.17 -8.82 -32.59
C LYS A 698 8.42 -9.65 -31.33
N GLU A 699 9.51 -9.37 -30.62
CA GLU A 699 9.90 -10.10 -29.40
C GLU A 699 9.01 -9.76 -28.20
N THR A 700 8.66 -10.78 -27.39
CA THR A 700 7.91 -10.64 -26.14
C THR A 700 8.80 -10.10 -25.01
N GLN A 701 9.04 -8.78 -24.98
CA GLN A 701 9.88 -8.13 -23.97
C GLN A 701 9.12 -7.88 -22.65
N LEU A 702 9.82 -8.08 -21.52
CA LEU A 702 9.32 -7.73 -20.19
C LEU A 702 9.44 -6.22 -19.96
N ASP A 703 8.33 -5.50 -19.92
CA ASP A 703 8.31 -4.04 -19.81
C ASP A 703 8.63 -3.55 -18.39
N LEU A 704 9.69 -2.75 -18.25
CA LEU A 704 10.14 -2.17 -16.98
C LEU A 704 9.44 -0.84 -16.61
N LEU A 705 8.52 -0.34 -17.45
CA LEU A 705 7.62 0.75 -17.06
C LEU A 705 6.51 0.27 -16.10
N ASP A 706 6.04 -0.98 -16.26
CA ASP A 706 5.16 -1.65 -15.30
C ASP A 706 5.93 -1.88 -13.98
N PRO A 707 5.44 -1.34 -12.84
CA PRO A 707 6.14 -1.47 -11.56
C PRO A 707 6.17 -2.91 -11.04
N GLN A 708 5.22 -3.78 -11.42
CA GLN A 708 5.22 -5.19 -11.01
C GLN A 708 6.31 -5.97 -11.74
N ALA A 709 6.43 -5.77 -13.05
CA ALA A 709 7.51 -6.37 -13.85
C ALA A 709 8.89 -5.85 -13.43
N ALA A 710 9.02 -4.54 -13.17
CA ALA A 710 10.24 -3.96 -12.62
C ALA A 710 10.60 -4.55 -11.24
N GLN A 711 9.62 -4.73 -10.35
CA GLN A 711 9.84 -5.34 -9.04
C GLN A 711 10.33 -6.79 -9.18
N VAL A 712 9.73 -7.63 -10.02
CA VAL A 712 10.16 -9.03 -10.20
C VAL A 712 11.61 -9.12 -10.69
N VAL A 713 12.06 -8.21 -11.56
CA VAL A 713 13.47 -8.15 -12.01
C VAL A 713 14.39 -7.65 -10.88
N GLN A 714 13.94 -6.68 -10.06
CA GLN A 714 14.68 -6.24 -8.88
C GLN A 714 14.85 -7.39 -7.87
N ASP A 715 13.78 -8.12 -7.54
CA ASP A 715 13.79 -9.22 -6.56
C ASP A 715 14.77 -10.35 -6.97
N ILE A 716 14.83 -10.72 -8.26
CA ILE A 716 15.84 -11.67 -8.77
C ILE A 716 17.27 -11.11 -8.63
N LEU A 717 17.48 -9.82 -8.88
CA LEU A 717 18.79 -9.17 -8.65
C LEU A 717 19.17 -9.07 -7.17
N ILE A 718 18.20 -9.15 -6.24
CA ILE A 718 18.41 -9.17 -4.79
C ILE A 718 18.77 -10.58 -4.31
N ASP A 719 18.03 -11.61 -4.74
CA ASP A 719 18.34 -13.03 -4.47
C ASP A 719 19.71 -13.48 -5.03
N LEU A 720 20.16 -12.79 -6.06
CA LEU A 720 21.49 -12.95 -6.66
C LEU A 720 22.56 -12.01 -6.06
N GLY A 721 22.19 -11.09 -5.17
CA GLY A 721 23.10 -10.23 -4.41
C GLY A 721 23.68 -9.01 -5.16
N TYR A 722 23.10 -8.61 -6.29
CA TYR A 722 23.54 -7.47 -7.11
C TYR A 722 22.89 -6.15 -6.71
N LEU A 723 21.65 -6.19 -6.21
CA LEU A 723 20.87 -5.03 -5.77
C LEU A 723 20.66 -5.09 -4.24
N PRO A 724 21.00 -4.03 -3.47
CA PRO A 724 20.72 -3.97 -2.03
C PRO A 724 19.35 -3.33 -1.74
N GLY A 725 18.65 -3.85 -0.73
CA GLY A 725 17.26 -3.45 -0.40
C GLY A 725 16.21 -4.36 -1.04
N PRO A 726 14.91 -4.15 -0.80
CA PRO A 726 13.82 -4.88 -1.47
C PRO A 726 13.53 -4.32 -2.88
N GLY A 727 12.83 -5.10 -3.71
CA GLY A 727 12.22 -4.59 -4.94
C GLY A 727 11.12 -3.56 -4.62
N ASP A 728 11.05 -2.51 -5.43
CA ASP A 728 10.29 -1.29 -5.15
C ASP A 728 9.53 -0.72 -6.38
N GLY A 729 9.60 -1.43 -7.51
CA GLY A 729 8.96 -1.10 -8.79
C GLY A 729 9.55 0.11 -9.52
N THR A 730 10.59 0.75 -8.97
CA THR A 730 11.19 1.97 -9.54
C THR A 730 12.51 1.64 -10.21
N TRP A 731 12.49 1.47 -11.54
CA TRP A 731 13.67 1.12 -12.33
C TRP A 731 14.67 2.29 -12.49
N GLY A 732 15.29 2.69 -11.37
CA GLY A 732 16.22 3.81 -11.27
C GLY A 732 17.70 3.43 -11.37
N PRO A 733 18.62 4.36 -11.04
CA PRO A 733 20.06 4.17 -11.16
C PRO A 733 20.62 2.94 -10.42
N SER A 734 20.04 2.57 -9.27
CA SER A 734 20.44 1.39 -8.51
C SER A 734 20.13 0.09 -9.25
N SER A 735 18.91 -0.05 -9.80
CA SER A 735 18.49 -1.22 -10.57
C SER A 735 19.26 -1.35 -11.88
N ARG A 736 19.48 -0.23 -12.58
CA ARG A 736 20.39 -0.14 -13.73
C ARG A 736 21.82 -0.60 -13.40
N SER A 737 22.42 -0.09 -12.31
CA SER A 737 23.77 -0.50 -11.89
C SER A 737 23.85 -1.97 -11.45
N ALA A 738 22.79 -2.50 -10.82
CA ALA A 738 22.70 -3.91 -10.45
C ALA A 738 22.57 -4.82 -11.69
N LEU A 739 21.71 -4.46 -12.65
CA LEU A 739 21.56 -5.20 -13.91
C LEU A 739 22.86 -5.21 -14.71
N TYR A 740 23.56 -4.07 -14.81
CA TYR A 740 24.89 -3.99 -15.42
C TYR A 740 25.90 -4.95 -14.78
N ARG A 741 26.00 -4.95 -13.45
CA ARG A 741 26.91 -5.86 -12.72
C ARG A 741 26.53 -7.32 -12.95
N PHE A 742 25.25 -7.66 -12.92
CA PHE A 742 24.75 -8.98 -13.24
C PHE A 742 25.12 -9.40 -14.66
N LYS A 743 24.88 -8.55 -15.67
CA LYS A 743 25.21 -8.83 -17.07
C LYS A 743 26.71 -9.09 -17.25
N VAL A 744 27.56 -8.22 -16.71
CA VAL A 744 29.02 -8.38 -16.76
C VAL A 744 29.49 -9.67 -16.07
N SER A 745 28.99 -9.98 -14.86
CA SER A 745 29.34 -11.22 -14.14
C SER A 745 28.89 -12.51 -14.85
N ASN A 746 27.90 -12.42 -15.74
CA ASN A 746 27.36 -13.56 -16.49
C ASN A 746 27.80 -13.59 -17.96
N GLY A 747 28.75 -12.74 -18.38
CA GLY A 747 29.28 -12.70 -19.74
C GLY A 747 28.31 -12.15 -20.79
N LEU A 748 27.26 -11.43 -20.36
CA LEU A 748 26.31 -10.74 -21.22
C LEU A 748 26.85 -9.36 -21.65
N ALA A 749 26.09 -8.65 -22.49
CA ALA A 749 26.45 -7.31 -22.96
C ALA A 749 26.70 -6.31 -21.82
N SER A 750 27.73 -5.48 -21.94
CA SER A 750 28.21 -4.57 -20.88
C SER A 750 27.43 -3.24 -20.85
N ASP A 751 26.12 -3.33 -20.72
CA ASP A 751 25.16 -2.23 -20.62
C ASP A 751 24.15 -2.48 -19.47
N ASP A 752 23.17 -1.58 -19.29
CA ASP A 752 22.12 -1.68 -18.27
C ASP A 752 20.70 -1.85 -18.85
N VAL A 753 20.59 -2.42 -20.06
CA VAL A 753 19.32 -2.71 -20.75
C VAL A 753 18.86 -4.15 -20.49
N LEU A 754 17.55 -4.33 -20.26
CA LEU A 754 16.94 -5.66 -20.13
C LEU A 754 16.55 -6.21 -21.50
N ASP A 755 17.44 -7.02 -22.08
CA ASP A 755 17.23 -7.75 -23.34
C ASP A 755 16.78 -9.20 -23.12
N ASN A 756 16.35 -9.86 -24.21
CA ASN A 756 15.87 -11.25 -24.21
C ASN A 756 16.94 -12.26 -23.70
N ALA A 757 18.23 -12.04 -23.98
CA ALA A 757 19.30 -12.89 -23.47
C ALA A 757 19.47 -12.74 -21.95
N THR A 758 19.32 -11.52 -21.44
CA THR A 758 19.39 -11.18 -20.01
C THR A 758 18.19 -11.75 -19.25
N ILE A 759 16.98 -11.66 -19.81
CA ILE A 759 15.78 -12.32 -19.28
C ILE A 759 16.01 -13.84 -19.18
N LYS A 760 16.56 -14.48 -20.21
CA LYS A 760 16.85 -15.93 -20.20
C LYS A 760 17.81 -16.35 -19.09
N VAL A 761 18.81 -15.54 -18.72
CA VAL A 761 19.75 -15.87 -17.63
C VAL A 761 19.18 -15.52 -16.25
N LEU A 762 18.43 -14.41 -16.11
CA LEU A 762 17.74 -14.03 -14.87
C LEU A 762 16.69 -15.08 -14.47
N PHE A 763 15.76 -15.38 -15.38
CA PHE A 763 14.59 -16.22 -15.10
C PHE A 763 14.86 -17.72 -15.34
N GLY A 764 15.90 -18.07 -16.10
CA GLY A 764 16.30 -19.46 -16.32
C GLY A 764 17.09 -20.11 -15.17
N GLY A 765 17.36 -19.38 -14.08
CA GLY A 765 18.08 -19.89 -12.92
C GLY A 765 19.58 -20.17 -13.15
N THR A 766 20.14 -19.77 -14.29
CA THR A 766 21.55 -19.92 -14.65
C THR A 766 22.42 -18.74 -14.20
N GLY A 767 21.81 -17.67 -13.69
CA GLY A 767 22.50 -16.49 -13.18
C GLY A 767 23.44 -16.77 -12.01
N SER A 768 24.71 -16.43 -12.17
CA SER A 768 25.74 -16.51 -11.14
C SER A 768 25.51 -15.45 -10.05
N ARG A 769 25.47 -15.87 -8.78
CA ARG A 769 25.41 -14.98 -7.61
C ARG A 769 26.62 -14.04 -7.54
N ASN A 770 26.41 -12.84 -7.02
CA ASN A 770 27.45 -11.84 -6.83
C ASN A 770 28.52 -12.34 -5.83
N ASP A 771 29.79 -12.27 -6.22
CA ASP A 771 30.96 -12.70 -5.42
C ASP A 771 31.78 -11.46 -5.02
N PRO A 772 31.75 -11.04 -3.73
CA PRO A 772 32.51 -9.88 -3.26
C PRO A 772 34.04 -9.98 -3.40
N SER A 773 34.59 -11.18 -3.64
CA SER A 773 36.02 -11.37 -3.87
C SER A 773 36.43 -11.10 -5.33
N ARG A 774 35.49 -11.19 -6.28
CA ARG A 774 35.70 -10.83 -7.68
C ARG A 774 35.56 -9.33 -7.89
N SER A 775 36.66 -8.61 -7.70
CA SER A 775 36.78 -7.19 -8.05
C SER A 775 36.52 -6.95 -9.55
N LEU A 776 35.33 -6.46 -9.90
CA LEU A 776 34.96 -6.08 -11.26
C LEU A 776 35.77 -4.85 -11.69
N SER A 777 36.64 -5.03 -12.69
CA SER A 777 37.55 -3.99 -13.18
C SER A 777 36.91 -2.93 -14.08
N SER A 778 35.65 -3.11 -14.48
CA SER A 778 34.91 -2.18 -15.35
C SER A 778 33.91 -1.36 -14.53
N PRO A 779 34.14 -0.05 -14.30
CA PRO A 779 33.18 0.80 -13.62
C PRO A 779 31.97 1.10 -14.53
N TYR A 780 30.79 1.15 -13.93
CA TYR A 780 29.58 1.68 -14.58
C TYR A 780 29.77 3.19 -14.86
N LYS A 781 29.95 3.55 -16.13
CA LYS A 781 30.30 4.92 -16.56
C LYS A 781 29.10 5.80 -16.87
N SER A 782 28.04 5.23 -17.43
CA SER A 782 26.87 5.95 -17.94
C SER A 782 25.70 4.99 -18.14
N ALA A 783 24.48 5.48 -17.94
CA ALA A 783 23.25 4.76 -18.26
C ALA A 783 23.03 4.66 -19.79
N SER A 784 22.67 3.50 -20.30
CA SER A 784 22.25 3.33 -21.70
C SER A 784 20.84 3.86 -21.93
N ARG A 785 20.57 4.33 -23.16
CA ARG A 785 19.24 4.81 -23.54
C ARG A 785 18.33 3.64 -23.88
N TYR A 786 17.19 3.55 -23.22
CA TYR A 786 16.10 2.66 -23.61
C TYR A 786 15.42 3.19 -24.88
N PRO A 787 14.96 2.32 -25.79
CA PRO A 787 14.25 2.73 -27.00
C PRO A 787 12.96 3.48 -26.64
N ALA A 788 12.46 4.31 -27.57
CA ALA A 788 11.12 4.86 -27.45
C ALA A 788 10.08 3.73 -27.42
N ILE A 789 8.99 3.95 -26.70
CA ILE A 789 7.85 3.01 -26.64
C ILE A 789 7.10 2.95 -27.97
N ASP A 790 6.43 1.84 -28.26
CA ASP A 790 5.59 1.67 -29.47
C ASP A 790 4.64 2.86 -29.67
N GLY A 791 4.85 3.62 -30.75
CA GLY A 791 4.05 4.79 -31.13
C GLY A 791 4.40 6.12 -30.43
N GLY A 792 5.33 6.13 -29.46
CA GLY A 792 5.80 7.33 -28.76
C GLY A 792 7.22 7.77 -29.17
N LYS A 793 7.73 8.83 -28.53
CA LYS A 793 9.10 9.34 -28.70
C LYS A 793 9.87 9.40 -27.39
N LEU A 794 9.18 9.42 -26.25
CA LEU A 794 9.74 9.54 -24.91
C LEU A 794 9.59 8.20 -24.15
N ASN A 795 10.69 7.67 -23.61
CA ASN A 795 10.64 6.54 -22.69
C ASN A 795 11.05 7.01 -21.27
N PRO A 796 10.14 7.04 -20.28
CA PRO A 796 10.44 7.52 -18.92
C PRO A 796 11.56 6.78 -18.18
N LEU A 797 12.02 5.61 -18.65
CA LEU A 797 13.22 4.97 -18.09
C LEU A 797 14.50 5.77 -18.41
N ASN A 798 14.46 6.69 -19.37
CA ASN A 798 15.53 7.62 -19.71
C ASN A 798 15.43 8.90 -18.85
N THR A 799 16.57 9.31 -18.26
CA THR A 799 16.70 10.45 -17.34
C THR A 799 16.19 11.79 -17.90
N GLU A 800 16.40 12.05 -19.19
CA GLU A 800 15.95 13.30 -19.85
C GLU A 800 14.46 13.23 -20.24
N ASP A 801 14.03 12.11 -20.81
CA ASP A 801 12.64 11.88 -21.21
C ASP A 801 11.71 11.97 -19.98
N ALA A 802 12.12 11.37 -18.84
CA ALA A 802 11.45 11.52 -17.55
C ALA A 802 11.34 12.99 -17.11
N ALA A 803 12.41 13.77 -17.29
CA ALA A 803 12.44 15.18 -16.92
C ALA A 803 11.51 16.05 -17.77
N ILE A 804 11.32 15.69 -19.04
CA ILE A 804 10.35 16.33 -19.95
C ILE A 804 8.92 16.03 -19.49
N ILE A 805 8.61 14.76 -19.20
CA ILE A 805 7.26 14.32 -18.80
C ILE A 805 6.88 14.85 -17.41
N ASN A 806 7.74 14.67 -16.40
CA ASN A 806 7.49 15.12 -15.03
C ASN A 806 7.30 16.64 -14.94
N ARG A 807 8.07 17.42 -15.72
CA ARG A 807 7.88 18.88 -15.80
C ARG A 807 6.54 19.24 -16.41
N LYS A 808 6.12 18.56 -17.48
CA LYS A 808 4.81 18.81 -18.11
C LYS A 808 3.64 18.44 -17.21
N LEU A 809 3.77 17.35 -16.44
CA LEU A 809 2.81 17.01 -15.38
C LEU A 809 2.82 18.01 -14.22
N ARG A 810 3.96 18.67 -13.92
CA ARG A 810 4.05 19.76 -12.93
C ARG A 810 3.37 21.04 -13.42
N GLU A 811 3.61 21.44 -14.67
CA GLU A 811 2.97 22.60 -15.31
C GLU A 811 1.44 22.49 -15.29
N LEU A 812 0.91 21.27 -15.39
CA LEU A 812 -0.53 20.96 -15.30
C LEU A 812 -1.03 20.70 -13.87
N GLY A 813 -0.19 20.84 -12.85
CA GLY A 813 -0.56 20.68 -11.44
C GLY A 813 -0.69 19.24 -10.91
N PHE A 814 -0.32 18.24 -11.70
CA PHE A 814 -0.44 16.82 -11.33
C PHE A 814 0.78 16.25 -10.58
N TYR A 815 1.99 16.78 -10.83
CA TYR A 815 3.25 16.26 -10.27
C TYR A 815 3.84 17.18 -9.19
N ASP A 816 3.90 16.65 -7.96
CA ASP A 816 4.47 17.31 -6.77
C ASP A 816 5.95 16.93 -6.52
N GLY A 817 6.44 15.86 -7.15
CA GLY A 817 7.75 15.27 -6.87
C GLY A 817 8.94 16.23 -7.06
N LYS A 818 9.99 16.04 -6.25
CA LYS A 818 11.19 16.89 -6.26
C LYS A 818 12.19 16.53 -7.37
N ASN A 819 12.23 15.28 -7.82
CA ASN A 819 13.20 14.78 -8.79
C ASN A 819 12.55 14.48 -10.14
N GLU A 820 12.48 15.50 -11.01
CA GLU A 820 11.93 15.37 -12.37
C GLU A 820 12.69 14.32 -13.20
N ARG A 821 13.97 14.05 -12.90
CA ARG A 821 14.86 13.19 -13.69
C ARG A 821 14.69 11.69 -13.41
N LEU A 822 13.64 11.29 -12.69
CA LEU A 822 13.35 9.90 -12.33
C LEU A 822 11.85 9.59 -12.49
N TRP A 823 11.52 8.49 -13.15
CA TRP A 823 10.15 7.97 -13.25
C TRP A 823 9.77 7.13 -12.02
N SER A 824 9.41 7.82 -10.94
CA SER A 824 9.14 7.22 -9.62
C SER A 824 7.66 6.90 -9.41
N GLY A 825 7.28 6.47 -8.19
CA GLY A 825 5.88 6.36 -7.77
C GLY A 825 5.12 7.68 -7.95
N LYS A 826 5.70 8.83 -7.59
CA LYS A 826 5.10 10.16 -7.78
C LYS A 826 4.87 10.51 -9.25
N SER A 827 5.72 10.05 -10.15
CA SER A 827 5.52 10.21 -11.59
C SER A 827 4.31 9.42 -12.10
N ARG A 828 4.15 8.19 -11.60
CA ARG A 828 2.99 7.34 -11.92
C ARG A 828 1.71 7.89 -11.29
N GLU A 829 1.73 8.33 -10.03
CA GLU A 829 0.59 8.99 -9.35
C GLU A 829 0.11 10.22 -10.14
N ALA A 830 1.04 11.07 -10.59
CA ALA A 830 0.74 12.22 -11.45
C ALA A 830 0.15 11.80 -12.80
N LEU A 831 0.67 10.73 -13.41
CA LEU A 831 0.11 10.17 -14.63
C LEU A 831 -1.32 9.65 -14.42
N VAL A 832 -1.60 8.86 -13.37
CA VAL A 832 -2.94 8.34 -13.03
C VAL A 832 -3.95 9.48 -12.88
N LYS A 833 -3.59 10.56 -12.15
CA LYS A 833 -4.45 11.74 -12.00
C LYS A 833 -4.73 12.43 -13.34
N PHE A 834 -3.73 12.55 -14.20
CA PHE A 834 -3.86 13.09 -15.55
C PHE A 834 -4.75 12.19 -16.44
N SER A 835 -4.52 10.86 -16.42
CA SER A 835 -5.28 9.87 -17.21
C SER A 835 -6.76 9.89 -16.86
N ARG A 836 -7.11 9.94 -15.56
CA ARG A 836 -8.50 10.09 -15.08
C ARG A 836 -9.16 11.37 -15.60
N LEU A 837 -8.44 12.48 -15.67
CA LEU A 837 -8.95 13.75 -16.23
C LEU A 837 -9.05 13.75 -17.77
N ARG A 838 -8.37 12.82 -18.45
CA ARG A 838 -8.36 12.69 -19.92
C ARG A 838 -9.11 11.48 -20.48
N GLY A 839 -9.68 10.62 -19.63
CA GLY A 839 -10.34 9.40 -20.06
C GLY A 839 -9.38 8.34 -20.62
N LEU A 840 -8.13 8.35 -20.16
CA LEU A 840 -7.09 7.40 -20.56
C LEU A 840 -6.97 6.25 -19.54
N ASP A 841 -6.27 5.19 -19.94
CA ASP A 841 -5.87 4.06 -19.10
C ASP A 841 -5.12 4.53 -17.83
N ASP A 842 -5.71 4.32 -16.65
CA ASP A 842 -5.23 4.87 -15.38
C ASP A 842 -4.35 3.90 -14.58
N ARG A 843 -3.78 2.87 -15.24
CA ARG A 843 -2.81 1.93 -14.66
C ARG A 843 -1.43 2.52 -14.33
N GLY A 844 -1.20 3.81 -14.64
CA GLY A 844 0.07 4.50 -14.36
C GLY A 844 1.26 4.06 -15.23
N ILE A 845 1.02 3.30 -16.30
CA ILE A 845 2.02 2.90 -17.29
C ILE A 845 2.03 3.95 -18.42
N TRP A 846 3.23 4.43 -18.79
CA TRP A 846 3.37 5.41 -19.86
C TRP A 846 3.16 4.77 -21.24
N THR A 847 2.38 5.42 -22.11
CA THR A 847 2.05 4.93 -23.46
C THR A 847 2.00 6.07 -24.47
N ALA A 848 1.98 5.75 -25.77
CA ALA A 848 1.86 6.75 -26.84
C ALA A 848 0.61 7.64 -26.70
N ALA A 849 -0.50 7.11 -26.18
CA ALA A 849 -1.71 7.88 -25.92
C ALA A 849 -1.51 8.92 -24.80
N HIS A 850 -0.71 8.59 -23.77
CA HIS A 850 -0.31 9.55 -22.74
C HIS A 850 0.61 10.63 -23.30
N GLU A 851 1.58 10.28 -24.13
CA GLU A 851 2.46 11.26 -24.80
C GLU A 851 1.64 12.20 -25.70
N GLN A 852 0.74 11.65 -26.52
CA GLN A 852 -0.12 12.42 -27.40
C GLN A 852 -1.06 13.35 -26.62
N ALA A 853 -1.68 12.90 -25.52
CA ALA A 853 -2.57 13.75 -24.73
C ALA A 853 -1.84 14.81 -23.88
N LEU A 854 -0.55 14.62 -23.59
CA LEU A 854 0.25 15.50 -22.74
C LEU A 854 1.05 16.55 -23.54
N PHE A 855 1.40 16.23 -24.79
CA PHE A 855 2.20 17.08 -25.69
C PHE A 855 1.55 17.42 -27.03
N GLY A 856 0.52 16.69 -27.46
CA GLY A 856 -0.38 17.10 -28.54
C GLY A 856 -1.47 18.02 -27.98
N GLY A 857 -1.62 19.20 -28.58
CA GLY A 857 -2.65 20.19 -28.24
C GLY A 857 -3.95 20.00 -29.02
#